data_AF-A0A7Y3MYE9-F1
#
_entry.id   AF-A0A7Y3MYE9-F1
#
_cell.length_a   1.000
_cell.length_b   1.000
_cell.length_c   1.000
_cell.angle_alpha   90.00
_cell.angle_beta   90.00
_cell.angle_gamma   90.00
#
_symmetry.space_group_name_H-M   'P 1'
#
loop_
_entity.id
_entity.type
_entity.pdbx_description
1 polymer ?
#
loop_
_entity_poly.entity_id
_entity_poly.type
_entity_poly.pdbx_seq_one_letter_code
_entity_poly.pdbx_strand_id
1 'polypeptide(L)'
;MRTSPQLALVALAAAALIGAAGFIRAQERPSFEDSPFLRIDPERIVMSARDARVPCGECHVDEFAVWEETPHATGFNTLHRSEGAADILERMDLQVAKRQESLCMRCHYTVDTSLRAIAGVSCESCHGAARDWIEVHNDLGSGVTTPDQESPEHRGQRIQASIDGGMLRPSGDLYSVAANCFECHTVPIEDLVNTGRHSTGSSRFELVEWADRIRHNYVEAQWTPGAENREPSPERKRVAYAVGKLLDYEFSIRGLARATEDGRYTKGMARRVSDGYRQLEAIATAHEIPEVTEVLRIGRELPLQPGNEDQLLAAADQMRAQGQAFTARSDGTDLGALDGLVEGRTVVAAAPPEEAAGADPGAVAGADPGAAAGADPGAQEAPEAAGADPTPPPETAGEAAVAAPEPPRVTVGQVRARPAWFPDENPAFEVIDPGCGCHGDAEDWWFEDTHESAHFRLLNQEPRAVQIASLYGISTAQMSRGDQICMSCHGMPLSASPAAQVTTGVGCESCHGGSSQYLDPHEDGGNPQLGMRNLKDPAVRAANCSRCHLVTDERLLAAGHPSGASYDFAAANQAIQHFPEGRVERARGRRDESYSAVPASALASAYAAERSSRPVPAVEVVEYTPPAPAQRAAQTPPPVGADQPPQPRSGTRVSTTGGDAVTPPPPVPRPRPVARSVRSQAPARSIDLPPLPAASDSTATEDILLAVKERLEAIRRALGRER
;
A
#
# COMPACT_ATOMS: atom_id res chain seq x y z
N MET A 1 7.57 53.43 -54.52
CA MET A 1 7.42 51.98 -54.32
C MET A 1 6.48 51.78 -53.14
N ARG A 2 5.22 51.38 -53.42
CA ARG A 2 4.21 51.08 -52.40
C ARG A 2 4.46 49.66 -51.91
N THR A 3 4.87 49.48 -50.66
CA THR A 3 4.88 48.16 -50.02
C THR A 3 3.43 47.75 -49.81
N SER A 4 3.01 46.69 -50.51
CA SER A 4 1.62 46.21 -50.49
C SER A 4 1.20 45.74 -49.09
N PRO A 5 0.00 46.11 -48.61
CA PRO A 5 -0.54 45.69 -47.30
C PRO A 5 -0.73 44.17 -47.17
N GLN A 6 -0.60 43.42 -48.26
CA GLN A 6 -0.63 41.96 -48.28
C GLN A 6 0.63 41.32 -47.65
N LEU A 7 1.81 41.96 -47.72
CA LEU A 7 3.02 41.42 -47.12
C LEU A 7 3.04 41.55 -45.59
N ALA A 8 2.40 42.59 -45.04
CA ALA A 8 2.26 42.76 -43.59
C ALA A 8 1.28 41.74 -42.98
N LEU A 9 0.20 41.39 -43.69
CA LEU A 9 -0.75 40.36 -43.24
C LEU A 9 -0.14 38.95 -43.25
N VAL A 10 0.69 38.63 -44.24
CA VAL A 10 1.37 37.31 -44.32
C VAL A 10 2.42 37.17 -43.21
N ALA A 11 3.15 38.25 -42.87
CA ALA A 11 4.10 38.23 -41.77
C ALA A 11 3.44 38.10 -40.39
N LEU A 12 2.27 38.73 -40.18
CA LEU A 12 1.48 38.59 -38.96
C LEU A 12 0.81 37.21 -38.84
N ALA A 13 0.36 36.62 -39.95
CA ALA A 13 -0.16 35.25 -39.96
C ALA A 13 0.94 34.20 -39.74
N ALA A 14 2.15 34.42 -40.27
CA ALA A 14 3.30 33.57 -39.99
C ALA A 14 3.79 33.69 -38.54
N ALA A 15 3.80 34.89 -37.96
CA ALA A 15 4.11 35.08 -36.54
C ALA A 15 3.02 34.50 -35.62
N ALA A 16 1.75 34.53 -36.03
CA ALA A 16 0.66 33.86 -35.30
C ALA A 16 0.71 32.33 -35.43
N LEU A 17 1.18 31.78 -36.56
CA LEU A 17 1.41 30.33 -36.72
C LEU A 17 2.68 29.86 -35.97
N ILE A 18 3.71 30.70 -35.85
CA ILE A 18 4.90 30.41 -35.04
C ILE A 18 4.58 30.62 -33.53
N GLY A 19 3.68 31.54 -33.18
CA GLY A 19 3.18 31.73 -31.82
C GLY A 19 2.13 30.70 -31.37
N ALA A 20 1.39 30.09 -32.31
CA ALA A 20 0.49 28.97 -32.06
C ALA A 20 1.20 27.60 -32.07
N ALA A 21 2.47 27.54 -32.47
CA ALA A 21 3.38 26.42 -32.21
C ALA A 21 4.01 26.49 -30.80
N GLY A 22 3.41 27.27 -29.89
CA GLY A 22 3.78 27.34 -28.50
C GLY A 22 3.42 26.05 -27.77
N PHE A 23 4.45 25.36 -27.29
CA PHE A 23 4.39 24.24 -26.34
C PHE A 23 3.60 23.00 -26.80
N ILE A 24 4.11 22.31 -27.82
CA ILE A 24 4.05 20.85 -27.73
C ILE A 24 4.96 20.51 -26.54
N ARG A 25 4.38 20.19 -25.38
CA ARG A 25 5.14 19.57 -24.28
C ARG A 25 5.80 18.35 -24.90
N ALA A 26 7.13 18.36 -25.03
CA ALA A 26 7.87 17.19 -25.42
C ALA A 26 7.66 16.17 -24.30
N GLN A 27 6.70 15.27 -24.48
CA GLN A 27 6.49 14.17 -23.54
C GLN A 27 7.80 13.39 -23.47
N GLU A 28 8.32 13.19 -22.26
CA GLU A 28 9.40 12.23 -22.06
C GLU A 28 8.91 10.88 -22.60
N ARG A 29 9.54 10.42 -23.69
CA ARG A 29 9.33 9.06 -24.15
C ARG A 29 9.89 8.15 -23.06
N PRO A 30 9.12 7.17 -22.55
CA PRO A 30 9.69 6.22 -21.62
C PRO A 30 10.85 5.53 -22.31
N SER A 31 12.03 5.63 -21.73
CA SER A 31 13.10 4.73 -22.08
C SER A 31 12.72 3.33 -21.59
N PHE A 32 12.91 2.33 -22.43
CA PHE A 32 12.84 0.92 -22.03
C PHE A 32 14.21 0.40 -21.56
N GLU A 33 15.23 1.27 -21.54
CA GLU A 33 16.63 0.94 -21.32
C GLU A 33 17.24 1.59 -20.05
N ASP A 34 16.58 2.58 -19.45
CA ASP A 34 17.16 3.45 -18.40
C ASP A 34 17.13 2.87 -16.97
N SER A 35 17.00 1.56 -16.81
CA SER A 35 17.05 0.94 -15.49
C SER A 35 18.00 -0.27 -15.42
N PRO A 36 18.77 -0.40 -14.32
CA PRO A 36 19.59 -1.59 -14.10
C PRO A 36 18.76 -2.85 -13.83
N PHE A 37 17.46 -2.73 -13.54
CA PHE A 37 16.58 -3.84 -13.16
C PHE A 37 15.48 -4.11 -14.18
N LEU A 38 14.99 -3.08 -14.87
CA LEU A 38 13.93 -3.24 -15.85
C LEU A 38 14.46 -4.00 -17.07
N ARG A 39 13.97 -5.23 -17.28
CA ARG A 39 14.44 -6.12 -18.37
C ARG A 39 13.38 -6.32 -19.47
N ILE A 40 12.71 -5.25 -19.90
CA ILE A 40 11.58 -5.33 -20.87
C ILE A 40 11.92 -4.82 -22.28
N ASP A 41 13.19 -4.85 -22.66
CA ASP A 41 13.69 -4.37 -23.96
C ASP A 41 12.90 -4.99 -25.14
N PRO A 42 12.12 -4.18 -25.89
CA PRO A 42 11.30 -4.67 -27.00
C PRO A 42 12.09 -5.38 -28.10
N GLU A 43 13.39 -5.09 -28.28
CA GLU A 43 14.24 -5.78 -29.24
C GLU A 43 14.62 -7.20 -28.82
N ARG A 44 14.48 -7.51 -27.52
CA ARG A 44 14.80 -8.80 -26.91
C ARG A 44 13.58 -9.63 -26.53
N ILE A 45 12.37 -9.10 -26.71
CA ILE A 45 11.12 -9.83 -26.51
C ILE A 45 10.94 -10.87 -27.63
N VAL A 46 10.69 -12.12 -27.25
CA VAL A 46 10.44 -13.22 -28.21
C VAL A 46 9.02 -13.78 -28.12
N MET A 47 8.19 -13.27 -27.21
CA MET A 47 6.79 -13.65 -27.15
C MET A 47 6.04 -13.37 -28.46
N SER A 48 5.19 -14.32 -28.84
CA SER A 48 4.43 -14.24 -30.09
C SER A 48 3.21 -13.34 -29.94
N ALA A 49 3.09 -12.35 -30.83
CA ALA A 49 1.87 -11.56 -30.96
C ALA A 49 0.63 -12.38 -31.41
N ARG A 50 0.82 -13.60 -31.92
CA ARG A 50 -0.26 -14.48 -32.37
C ARG A 50 -0.77 -15.41 -31.27
N ASP A 51 0.09 -15.80 -30.34
CA ASP A 51 -0.24 -16.71 -29.23
C ASP A 51 0.66 -16.40 -28.03
N ALA A 52 0.07 -15.87 -26.97
CA ALA A 52 0.79 -15.47 -25.76
C ALA A 52 1.43 -16.66 -25.01
N ARG A 53 1.08 -17.91 -25.36
CA ARG A 53 1.76 -19.10 -24.83
C ARG A 53 3.16 -19.29 -25.38
N VAL A 54 3.47 -18.73 -26.55
CA VAL A 54 4.75 -18.99 -27.21
C VAL A 54 5.78 -17.94 -26.79
N PRO A 55 6.99 -18.33 -26.34
CA PRO A 55 7.48 -19.70 -26.16
C PRO A 55 7.25 -20.29 -24.75
N CYS A 56 6.91 -19.46 -23.76
CA CYS A 56 7.01 -19.83 -22.35
C CYS A 56 5.94 -20.85 -21.90
N GLY A 57 4.66 -20.56 -22.18
CA GLY A 57 3.51 -21.37 -21.77
C GLY A 57 3.37 -22.70 -22.51
N GLU A 58 4.14 -22.95 -23.57
CA GLU A 58 4.23 -24.28 -24.19
C GLU A 58 5.00 -25.28 -23.31
N CYS A 59 5.96 -24.78 -22.53
CA CYS A 59 6.77 -25.57 -21.59
C CYS A 59 6.27 -25.45 -20.14
N HIS A 60 5.80 -24.26 -19.76
CA HIS A 60 5.33 -23.91 -18.41
C HIS A 60 3.81 -23.81 -18.36
N VAL A 61 3.13 -24.93 -18.62
CA VAL A 61 1.67 -24.97 -18.80
C VAL A 61 0.94 -24.60 -17.52
N ASP A 62 1.39 -25.12 -16.37
CA ASP A 62 0.73 -24.88 -15.08
C ASP A 62 0.99 -23.45 -14.58
N GLU A 63 2.20 -22.92 -14.79
CA GLU A 63 2.53 -21.53 -14.49
C GLU A 63 1.74 -20.55 -15.37
N PHE A 64 1.60 -20.87 -16.66
CA PHE A 64 0.82 -20.07 -17.61
C PHE A 64 -0.66 -20.01 -17.23
N ALA A 65 -1.25 -21.15 -16.82
CA ALA A 65 -2.63 -21.21 -16.36
C ALA A 65 -2.89 -20.31 -15.14
N VAL A 66 -1.94 -20.25 -14.19
CA VAL A 66 -2.02 -19.29 -13.07
C VAL A 66 -1.96 -17.86 -13.59
N TRP A 67 -0.99 -17.56 -14.48
CA TRP A 67 -0.80 -16.22 -15.02
C TRP A 67 -2.05 -15.67 -15.72
N GLU A 68 -2.77 -16.48 -16.49
CA GLU A 68 -3.97 -16.07 -17.24
C GLU A 68 -5.08 -15.48 -16.35
N GLU A 69 -5.14 -15.89 -15.09
CA GLU A 69 -6.13 -15.43 -14.12
C GLU A 69 -5.73 -14.11 -13.43
N THR A 70 -4.49 -13.66 -13.61
CA THR A 70 -3.95 -12.50 -12.90
C THR A 70 -4.39 -11.16 -13.51
N PRO A 71 -4.35 -10.05 -12.73
CA PRO A 71 -4.52 -8.71 -13.28
C PRO A 71 -3.50 -8.35 -14.37
N HIS A 72 -2.29 -8.92 -14.29
CA HIS A 72 -1.23 -8.73 -15.29
C HIS A 72 -1.63 -9.27 -16.67
N ALA A 73 -2.27 -10.44 -16.73
CA ALA A 73 -2.78 -10.99 -17.99
C ALA A 73 -4.07 -10.31 -18.43
N THR A 74 -5.07 -10.28 -17.55
CA THR A 74 -6.43 -9.80 -17.87
C THR A 74 -6.46 -8.30 -18.20
N GLY A 75 -5.54 -7.51 -17.62
CA GLY A 75 -5.33 -6.08 -17.87
C GLY A 75 -5.13 -5.73 -19.34
N PHE A 76 -4.63 -6.68 -20.15
CA PHE A 76 -4.54 -6.50 -21.60
C PHE A 76 -5.91 -6.13 -22.21
N ASN A 77 -6.99 -6.76 -21.76
CA ASN A 77 -8.32 -6.58 -22.33
C ASN A 77 -9.17 -5.55 -21.57
N THR A 78 -8.84 -5.26 -20.31
CA THR A 78 -9.72 -4.48 -19.42
C THR A 78 -9.20 -3.06 -19.17
N LEU A 79 -7.90 -2.89 -18.87
CA LEU A 79 -7.34 -1.63 -18.35
C LEU A 79 -7.61 -0.43 -19.27
N HIS A 80 -7.24 -0.53 -20.55
CA HIS A 80 -7.39 0.55 -21.54
C HIS A 80 -8.85 0.93 -21.86
N ARG A 81 -9.83 0.18 -21.35
CA ARG A 81 -11.27 0.43 -21.52
C ARG A 81 -11.91 0.99 -20.25
N SER A 82 -11.15 1.08 -19.17
CA SER A 82 -11.61 1.68 -17.92
C SER A 82 -11.82 3.18 -18.08
N GLU A 83 -12.73 3.73 -17.29
CA GLU A 83 -12.95 5.18 -17.25
C GLU A 83 -11.71 5.93 -16.75
N GLY A 84 -11.01 5.39 -15.75
CA GLY A 84 -9.76 5.98 -15.25
C GLY A 84 -8.70 6.09 -16.35
N ALA A 85 -8.53 5.06 -17.19
CA ALA A 85 -7.64 5.15 -18.35
C ALA A 85 -8.10 6.21 -19.36
N ALA A 86 -9.41 6.35 -19.61
CA ALA A 86 -9.94 7.38 -20.50
C ALA A 86 -9.70 8.80 -19.97
N ASP A 87 -9.93 9.03 -18.66
CA ASP A 87 -9.71 10.33 -18.02
C ASP A 87 -8.21 10.70 -18.01
N ILE A 88 -7.29 9.74 -17.78
CA ILE A 88 -5.83 9.98 -17.88
C ILE A 88 -5.45 10.34 -19.31
N LEU A 89 -5.93 9.58 -20.31
CA LEU A 89 -5.64 9.82 -21.72
C LEU A 89 -6.10 11.22 -22.15
N GLU A 90 -7.30 11.64 -21.74
CA GLU A 90 -7.82 12.98 -22.01
C GLU A 90 -6.93 14.08 -21.39
N ARG A 91 -6.54 13.92 -20.12
CA ARG A 91 -5.70 14.91 -19.40
C ARG A 91 -4.30 15.02 -19.98
N MET A 92 -3.75 13.91 -20.46
CA MET A 92 -2.42 13.81 -21.05
C MET A 92 -2.40 14.16 -22.55
N ASP A 93 -3.57 14.50 -23.15
CA ASP A 93 -3.75 14.68 -24.60
C ASP A 93 -3.26 13.48 -25.43
N LEU A 94 -3.53 12.27 -24.93
CA LEU A 94 -3.16 11.00 -25.55
C LEU A 94 -4.38 10.33 -26.19
N GLN A 95 -4.23 9.85 -27.42
CA GLN A 95 -5.33 9.21 -28.14
C GLN A 95 -5.53 7.73 -27.78
N VAL A 96 -4.44 7.02 -27.45
CA VAL A 96 -4.48 5.57 -27.17
C VAL A 96 -3.41 5.16 -26.15
N ALA A 97 -3.74 4.19 -25.30
CA ALA A 97 -2.81 3.63 -24.31
C ALA A 97 -1.82 2.57 -24.89
N LYS A 98 -2.11 2.00 -26.07
CA LYS A 98 -1.42 0.79 -26.60
C LYS A 98 -0.53 1.05 -27.83
N ARG A 99 0.01 2.26 -28.04
CA ARG A 99 0.88 2.57 -29.19
C ARG A 99 2.04 3.49 -28.83
N GLN A 100 3.14 3.32 -29.56
CA GLN A 100 4.46 4.01 -29.68
C GLN A 100 4.78 5.28 -28.85
N GLU A 101 3.79 6.08 -28.47
CA GLU A 101 3.93 7.34 -27.73
C GLU A 101 3.43 7.22 -26.27
N SER A 102 2.70 6.15 -25.95
CA SER A 102 2.04 6.03 -24.65
C SER A 102 3.00 5.50 -23.59
N LEU A 103 3.28 6.36 -22.62
CA LEU A 103 4.06 6.04 -21.43
C LEU A 103 3.53 4.86 -20.60
N CYS A 104 2.25 4.54 -20.77
CA CYS A 104 1.57 3.44 -20.12
C CYS A 104 2.13 2.07 -20.50
N MET A 105 2.74 1.95 -21.70
CA MET A 105 3.25 0.67 -22.21
C MET A 105 4.46 0.15 -21.46
N ARG A 106 5.21 1.00 -20.74
CA ARG A 106 6.35 0.57 -19.92
C ARG A 106 5.92 -0.35 -18.78
N CYS A 107 4.75 -0.10 -18.17
CA CYS A 107 4.34 -0.80 -16.96
C CYS A 107 3.18 -1.78 -17.15
N HIS A 108 2.31 -1.56 -18.14
CA HIS A 108 1.06 -2.33 -18.26
C HIS A 108 1.03 -3.37 -19.37
N TYR A 109 2.02 -3.38 -20.27
CA TYR A 109 2.01 -4.22 -21.47
C TYR A 109 3.39 -4.80 -21.77
N THR A 110 3.39 -5.96 -22.42
CA THR A 110 4.56 -6.46 -23.12
C THR A 110 4.55 -5.94 -24.54
N VAL A 111 5.67 -5.39 -24.99
CA VAL A 111 5.81 -4.66 -26.25
C VAL A 111 6.86 -5.33 -27.12
N ASP A 112 6.54 -5.52 -28.40
CA ASP A 112 7.50 -6.06 -29.38
C ASP A 112 8.24 -4.94 -30.13
N THR A 113 9.12 -5.33 -31.05
CA THR A 113 9.86 -4.40 -31.93
C THR A 113 8.98 -3.46 -32.76
N SER A 114 7.69 -3.76 -32.92
CA SER A 114 6.74 -2.86 -33.61
C SER A 114 6.23 -1.73 -32.71
N LEU A 115 6.65 -1.70 -31.44
CA LEU A 115 6.22 -0.77 -30.41
C LEU A 115 4.69 -0.81 -30.20
N ARG A 116 4.16 -2.03 -30.23
CA ARG A 116 2.76 -2.35 -29.95
C ARG A 116 2.65 -3.35 -28.83
N ALA A 117 1.62 -3.18 -28.01
CA ALA A 117 1.29 -4.15 -26.97
C ALA A 117 0.87 -5.48 -27.62
N ILE A 118 1.59 -6.56 -27.30
CA ILE A 118 1.31 -7.93 -27.77
C ILE A 118 0.66 -8.80 -26.69
N ALA A 119 0.86 -8.43 -25.42
CA ALA A 119 0.26 -9.08 -24.26
C ALA A 119 0.11 -8.06 -23.12
N GLY A 120 -0.53 -8.47 -22.02
CA GLY A 120 -0.41 -7.77 -20.74
C GLY A 120 1.01 -7.84 -20.19
N VAL A 121 1.18 -7.59 -18.89
CA VAL A 121 2.46 -7.86 -18.21
C VAL A 121 2.68 -9.38 -18.23
N SER A 122 3.73 -9.83 -18.91
CA SER A 122 3.91 -11.24 -19.29
C SER A 122 5.04 -11.91 -18.53
N CYS A 123 5.35 -13.16 -18.90
CA CYS A 123 6.51 -13.89 -18.42
C CYS A 123 7.81 -13.08 -18.60
N GLU A 124 8.01 -12.49 -19.78
CA GLU A 124 9.21 -11.71 -20.11
C GLU A 124 9.24 -10.36 -19.37
N SER A 125 8.10 -9.87 -18.88
CA SER A 125 8.07 -8.68 -18.02
C SER A 125 8.65 -8.93 -16.62
N CYS A 126 8.56 -10.16 -16.10
CA CYS A 126 9.06 -10.53 -14.78
C CYS A 126 10.39 -11.29 -14.82
N HIS A 127 10.56 -12.17 -15.81
CA HIS A 127 11.75 -13.00 -16.00
C HIS A 127 12.79 -12.38 -16.95
N GLY A 128 12.50 -11.20 -17.48
CA GLY A 128 13.33 -10.49 -18.45
C GLY A 128 13.10 -10.97 -19.88
N ALA A 129 13.40 -10.08 -20.83
CA ALA A 129 13.29 -10.33 -22.26
C ALA A 129 14.16 -11.54 -22.68
N ALA A 130 13.57 -12.52 -23.36
CA ALA A 130 14.09 -13.88 -23.38
C ALA A 130 15.00 -14.22 -24.56
N ARG A 131 15.16 -13.34 -25.55
CA ARG A 131 15.98 -13.59 -26.76
C ARG A 131 17.36 -14.17 -26.44
N ASP A 132 18.03 -13.62 -25.43
CA ASP A 132 19.43 -13.92 -25.14
C ASP A 132 19.59 -15.04 -24.09
N TRP A 133 18.49 -15.60 -23.54
CA TRP A 133 18.57 -16.68 -22.53
C TRP A 133 17.64 -17.88 -22.77
N ILE A 134 16.63 -17.79 -23.63
CA ILE A 134 15.61 -18.85 -23.81
C ILE A 134 16.20 -20.19 -24.29
N GLU A 135 17.15 -20.15 -25.23
CA GLU A 135 17.81 -21.36 -25.75
C GLU A 135 18.68 -22.01 -24.67
N VAL A 136 19.46 -21.19 -23.95
CA VAL A 136 20.34 -21.66 -22.87
C VAL A 136 19.50 -22.25 -21.73
N HIS A 137 18.38 -21.63 -21.38
CA HIS A 137 17.47 -22.12 -20.35
C HIS A 137 17.02 -23.56 -20.60
N ASN A 138 16.80 -23.91 -21.87
CA ASN A 138 16.29 -25.22 -22.31
C ASN A 138 17.38 -26.28 -22.54
N ASP A 139 18.66 -25.90 -22.63
CA ASP A 139 19.75 -26.84 -22.87
C ASP A 139 20.06 -27.62 -21.60
N LEU A 140 19.59 -28.86 -21.44
CA LEU A 140 19.95 -29.70 -20.27
C LEU A 140 21.29 -30.43 -20.43
N GLY A 141 21.98 -30.21 -21.54
CA GLY A 141 23.20 -30.92 -21.93
C GLY A 141 22.93 -32.04 -22.94
N SER A 142 23.99 -32.44 -23.65
CA SER A 142 23.88 -33.41 -24.75
C SER A 142 23.38 -34.77 -24.27
N GLY A 143 22.29 -35.24 -24.86
CA GLY A 143 21.68 -36.54 -24.54
C GLY A 143 20.85 -36.55 -23.25
N VAL A 144 20.66 -35.40 -22.62
CA VAL A 144 19.85 -35.22 -21.42
C VAL A 144 18.44 -34.82 -21.83
N THR A 145 17.44 -35.57 -21.37
CA THR A 145 16.02 -35.31 -21.72
C THR A 145 15.17 -34.83 -20.56
N THR A 146 15.67 -34.96 -19.32
CA THR A 146 14.95 -34.57 -18.11
C THR A 146 15.91 -33.93 -17.08
N PRO A 147 15.46 -32.99 -16.23
CA PRO A 147 16.35 -32.27 -15.31
C PRO A 147 17.06 -33.14 -14.27
N ASP A 148 16.51 -34.29 -13.90
CA ASP A 148 17.12 -35.24 -12.96
C ASP A 148 18.38 -35.93 -13.53
N GLN A 149 18.54 -35.89 -14.85
CA GLN A 149 19.70 -36.42 -15.57
C GLN A 149 20.80 -35.36 -15.79
N GLU A 150 20.51 -34.08 -15.54
CA GLU A 150 21.46 -32.99 -15.72
C GLU A 150 22.57 -33.04 -14.65
N SER A 151 23.83 -32.90 -15.05
CA SER A 151 24.93 -32.85 -14.07
C SER A 151 24.88 -31.56 -13.25
N PRO A 152 25.30 -31.57 -11.97
CA PRO A 152 25.37 -30.35 -11.16
C PRO A 152 26.22 -29.24 -11.78
N GLU A 153 27.31 -29.60 -12.47
CA GLU A 153 28.20 -28.66 -13.15
C GLU A 153 27.52 -28.01 -14.34
N HIS A 154 26.84 -28.79 -15.18
CA HIS A 154 26.11 -28.28 -16.34
C HIS A 154 24.98 -27.35 -15.89
N ARG A 155 24.21 -27.78 -14.87
CA ARG A 155 23.15 -27.00 -14.26
C ARG A 155 23.65 -25.65 -13.75
N GLY A 156 24.80 -25.63 -13.07
CA GLY A 156 25.43 -24.39 -12.61
C GLY A 156 25.80 -23.46 -13.77
N GLN A 157 26.42 -24.00 -14.82
CA GLN A 157 26.82 -23.23 -16.00
C GLN A 157 25.61 -22.67 -16.74
N ARG A 158 24.59 -23.49 -16.97
CA ARG A 158 23.33 -23.08 -17.60
C ARG A 158 22.65 -21.97 -16.85
N ILE A 159 22.46 -22.13 -15.54
CA ILE A 159 21.81 -21.10 -14.70
C ILE A 159 22.58 -19.78 -14.79
N GLN A 160 23.91 -19.82 -14.68
CA GLN A 160 24.72 -18.61 -14.78
C GLN A 160 24.62 -17.98 -16.17
N ALA A 161 24.71 -18.77 -17.24
CA ALA A 161 24.59 -18.28 -18.61
C ALA A 161 23.20 -17.71 -18.92
N SER A 162 22.12 -18.26 -18.35
CA SER A 162 20.78 -17.66 -18.44
C SER A 162 20.72 -16.31 -17.73
N ILE A 163 21.32 -16.18 -16.54
CA ILE A 163 21.39 -14.91 -15.79
C ILE A 163 22.21 -13.88 -16.57
N ASP A 164 23.36 -14.27 -17.11
CA ASP A 164 24.22 -13.41 -17.94
C ASP A 164 23.51 -12.96 -19.23
N GLY A 165 22.61 -13.80 -19.76
CA GLY A 165 21.70 -13.48 -20.87
C GLY A 165 20.51 -12.59 -20.48
N GLY A 166 20.37 -12.21 -19.21
CA GLY A 166 19.36 -11.28 -18.71
C GLY A 166 18.16 -11.92 -18.00
N MET A 167 18.18 -13.23 -17.75
CA MET A 167 17.09 -13.92 -17.04
C MET A 167 17.02 -13.49 -15.57
N LEU A 168 15.87 -12.96 -15.15
CA LEU A 168 15.56 -12.70 -13.75
C LEU A 168 15.03 -13.99 -13.08
N ARG A 169 15.83 -14.54 -12.14
CA ARG A 169 15.58 -15.84 -11.51
C ARG A 169 15.46 -15.73 -9.98
N PRO A 170 14.26 -15.94 -9.40
CA PRO A 170 14.03 -15.78 -7.95
C PRO A 170 14.89 -16.68 -7.04
N SER A 171 15.32 -17.83 -7.55
CA SER A 171 16.07 -18.83 -6.77
C SER A 171 17.57 -18.57 -6.68
N GLY A 172 18.07 -17.47 -7.26
CA GLY A 172 19.47 -17.05 -7.15
C GLY A 172 19.67 -15.54 -7.02
N ASP A 173 18.66 -14.74 -7.40
CA ASP A 173 18.71 -13.27 -7.30
C ASP A 173 17.31 -12.71 -6.98
N LEU A 174 16.87 -12.94 -5.74
CA LEU A 174 15.58 -12.42 -5.25
C LEU A 174 15.54 -10.90 -5.33
N TYR A 175 16.67 -10.23 -5.09
CA TYR A 175 16.77 -8.78 -5.11
C TYR A 175 16.40 -8.21 -6.47
N SER A 176 17.07 -8.64 -7.54
CA SER A 176 16.84 -8.08 -8.88
C SER A 176 15.45 -8.40 -9.41
N VAL A 177 14.91 -9.59 -9.11
CA VAL A 177 13.54 -9.95 -9.49
C VAL A 177 12.54 -9.04 -8.79
N ALA A 178 12.69 -8.84 -7.48
CA ALA A 178 11.81 -7.96 -6.73
C ALA A 178 11.96 -6.50 -7.19
N ALA A 179 13.18 -6.01 -7.43
CA ALA A 179 13.45 -4.66 -7.91
C ALA A 179 12.75 -4.37 -9.25
N ASN A 180 12.71 -5.36 -10.15
CA ASN A 180 11.96 -5.24 -11.41
C ASN A 180 10.44 -5.02 -11.19
N CYS A 181 9.86 -5.53 -10.10
CA CYS A 181 8.46 -5.19 -9.75
C CYS A 181 8.32 -3.72 -9.35
N PHE A 182 9.24 -3.19 -8.54
CA PHE A 182 9.18 -1.81 -8.05
C PHE A 182 9.34 -0.77 -9.17
N GLU A 183 10.02 -1.09 -10.28
CA GLU A 183 10.08 -0.24 -11.48
C GLU A 183 8.71 0.19 -12.01
N CYS A 184 7.69 -0.64 -11.83
CA CYS A 184 6.32 -0.35 -12.24
C CYS A 184 5.45 0.09 -11.04
N HIS A 185 5.67 -0.49 -9.86
CA HIS A 185 4.82 -0.28 -8.69
C HIS A 185 5.17 0.98 -7.86
N THR A 186 6.21 1.75 -8.22
CA THR A 186 6.54 3.06 -7.63
C THR A 186 6.52 4.23 -8.63
N VAL A 187 5.90 4.04 -9.80
CA VAL A 187 5.61 5.02 -10.88
C VAL A 187 6.39 6.35 -10.78
N PRO A 188 7.68 6.37 -11.16
CA PRO A 188 8.54 7.55 -11.05
C PRO A 188 8.39 8.50 -12.24
N ILE A 189 7.16 8.89 -12.58
CA ILE A 189 6.84 9.71 -13.76
C ILE A 189 6.06 10.95 -13.32
N GLU A 190 6.76 12.08 -13.13
CA GLU A 190 6.20 13.31 -12.56
C GLU A 190 5.00 13.85 -13.34
N ASP A 191 5.12 14.02 -14.66
CA ASP A 191 4.04 14.58 -15.49
C ASP A 191 2.80 13.66 -15.54
N LEU A 192 2.99 12.34 -15.51
CA LEU A 192 1.87 11.38 -15.45
C LEU A 192 1.06 11.57 -14.16
N VAL A 193 1.72 11.84 -13.04
CA VAL A 193 1.06 12.04 -11.75
C VAL A 193 0.45 13.44 -11.67
N ASN A 194 1.21 14.49 -12.00
CA ASN A 194 0.76 15.88 -11.91
C ASN A 194 -0.33 16.20 -12.93
N THR A 195 -0.15 15.83 -14.20
CA THR A 195 -1.10 16.11 -15.29
C THR A 195 -2.14 15.00 -15.41
N GLY A 196 -1.68 13.75 -15.51
CA GLY A 196 -2.54 12.59 -15.73
C GLY A 196 -3.36 12.18 -14.51
N ARG A 197 -3.00 12.63 -13.31
CA ARG A 197 -3.60 12.20 -12.02
C ARG A 197 -3.45 10.72 -11.74
N HIS A 198 -2.40 10.11 -12.28
CA HIS A 198 -2.02 8.76 -11.89
C HIS A 198 -1.50 8.77 -10.44
N SER A 199 -1.62 7.64 -9.73
CA SER A 199 -0.96 7.51 -8.42
C SER A 199 0.56 7.42 -8.56
N THR A 200 1.32 7.70 -7.50
CA THR A 200 2.78 7.54 -7.43
C THR A 200 3.24 6.08 -7.31
N GLY A 201 2.35 5.12 -7.58
CA GLY A 201 2.60 3.70 -7.39
C GLY A 201 1.34 2.93 -7.00
N SER A 202 1.49 1.62 -6.83
CA SER A 202 0.45 0.79 -6.23
C SER A 202 0.45 1.04 -4.71
N SER A 203 -0.74 1.34 -4.17
CA SER A 203 -0.90 1.79 -2.79
C SER A 203 -0.80 0.70 -1.73
N ARG A 204 -0.97 -0.57 -2.12
CA ARG A 204 -0.81 -1.75 -1.23
C ARG A 204 0.19 -2.76 -1.75
N PHE A 205 1.23 -2.31 -2.46
CA PHE A 205 2.23 -3.22 -2.94
C PHE A 205 3.04 -3.80 -1.78
N GLU A 206 2.70 -5.01 -1.36
CA GLU A 206 3.47 -5.82 -0.41
C GLU A 206 3.98 -7.05 -1.16
N LEU A 207 5.30 -7.21 -1.18
CA LEU A 207 5.97 -8.15 -2.08
C LEU A 207 5.57 -9.61 -1.82
N VAL A 208 5.44 -10.02 -0.56
CA VAL A 208 5.10 -11.41 -0.21
C VAL A 208 3.66 -11.72 -0.61
N GLU A 209 2.71 -10.86 -0.23
CA GLU A 209 1.31 -11.01 -0.54
C GLU A 209 1.07 -11.03 -2.06
N TRP A 210 1.68 -10.09 -2.79
CA TRP A 210 1.48 -9.97 -4.23
C TRP A 210 2.18 -11.10 -5.00
N ALA A 211 3.37 -11.51 -4.56
CA ALA A 211 4.03 -12.70 -5.11
C ALA A 211 3.19 -13.96 -4.89
N ASP A 212 2.42 -14.04 -3.79
CA ASP A 212 1.53 -15.17 -3.52
C ASP A 212 0.32 -15.21 -4.48
N ARG A 213 -0.22 -14.05 -4.86
CA ARG A 213 -1.31 -13.93 -5.86
C ARG A 213 -0.89 -14.40 -7.26
N ILE A 214 0.40 -14.35 -7.56
CA ILE A 214 0.98 -14.86 -8.82
C ILE A 214 1.80 -16.13 -8.59
N ARG A 215 1.61 -16.84 -7.47
CA ARG A 215 2.44 -17.99 -7.09
C ARG A 215 2.34 -19.08 -8.14
N HIS A 216 3.47 -19.48 -8.71
CA HIS A 216 3.58 -20.52 -9.73
C HIS A 216 4.77 -21.45 -9.45
N ASN A 217 4.87 -21.94 -8.22
CA ASN A 217 6.00 -22.73 -7.73
C ASN A 217 5.78 -24.23 -7.97
N TYR A 218 5.84 -24.62 -9.23
CA TYR A 218 5.62 -25.99 -9.70
C TYR A 218 6.93 -26.71 -10.01
N VAL A 219 7.86 -26.76 -9.05
CA VAL A 219 9.18 -27.39 -9.27
C VAL A 219 8.98 -28.83 -9.72
N GLU A 220 9.21 -29.07 -11.03
CA GLU A 220 9.05 -30.32 -11.78
C GLU A 220 7.67 -30.59 -12.44
N ALA A 221 6.68 -29.70 -12.43
CA ALA A 221 5.38 -29.97 -13.10
C ALA A 221 5.51 -30.38 -14.57
N GLN A 222 6.44 -29.75 -15.28
CA GLN A 222 6.73 -30.07 -16.68
C GLN A 222 7.17 -31.54 -16.89
N TRP A 223 7.73 -32.17 -15.85
CA TRP A 223 8.37 -33.50 -15.93
C TRP A 223 7.68 -34.55 -15.04
N THR A 224 6.92 -34.10 -14.05
CA THR A 224 6.28 -34.91 -13.02
C THR A 224 4.79 -34.55 -12.93
N PRO A 225 3.90 -35.39 -13.47
CA PRO A 225 2.45 -35.16 -13.38
C PRO A 225 1.98 -35.04 -11.93
N GLY A 226 1.21 -33.99 -11.64
CA GLY A 226 0.65 -33.75 -10.31
C GLY A 226 1.59 -33.01 -9.34
N ALA A 227 2.61 -32.33 -9.84
CA ALA A 227 3.37 -31.39 -9.02
C ALA A 227 2.45 -30.29 -8.47
N GLU A 228 2.57 -30.02 -7.17
CA GLU A 228 1.75 -29.03 -6.50
C GLU A 228 2.36 -27.63 -6.64
N ASN A 229 1.50 -26.61 -6.66
CA ASN A 229 1.91 -25.22 -6.54
C ASN A 229 2.35 -24.94 -5.11
N ARG A 230 3.63 -25.13 -4.80
CA ARG A 230 4.13 -25.16 -3.42
C ARG A 230 4.23 -23.76 -2.83
N GLU A 231 3.79 -23.60 -1.59
CA GLU A 231 4.06 -22.37 -0.85
C GLU A 231 5.56 -22.16 -0.58
N PRO A 232 6.04 -20.90 -0.59
CA PRO A 232 7.36 -20.57 -0.07
C PRO A 232 7.47 -20.94 1.42
N SER A 233 8.66 -21.36 1.86
CA SER A 233 8.90 -21.60 3.29
C SER A 233 8.82 -20.28 4.10
N PRO A 234 8.56 -20.33 5.41
CA PRO A 234 8.55 -19.14 6.26
C PRO A 234 9.83 -18.31 6.15
N GLU A 235 10.99 -18.95 6.07
CA GLU A 235 12.30 -18.30 5.94
C GLU A 235 12.38 -17.48 4.66
N ARG A 236 11.92 -18.05 3.54
CA ARG A 236 11.83 -17.33 2.26
C ARG A 236 10.85 -16.16 2.31
N LYS A 237 9.70 -16.33 2.98
CA LYS A 237 8.73 -15.24 3.16
C LYS A 237 9.35 -14.08 3.97
N ARG A 238 10.13 -14.35 5.02
CA ARG A 238 10.84 -13.32 5.81
C ARG A 238 11.87 -12.55 5.00
N VAL A 239 12.71 -13.25 4.22
CA VAL A 239 13.69 -12.60 3.34
C VAL A 239 12.97 -11.76 2.29
N ALA A 240 11.95 -12.29 1.63
CA ALA A 240 11.16 -11.55 0.66
C ALA A 240 10.49 -10.31 1.27
N TYR A 241 9.93 -10.41 2.47
CA TYR A 241 9.36 -9.27 3.18
C TYR A 241 10.39 -8.16 3.40
N ALA A 242 11.54 -8.49 3.99
CA ALA A 242 12.60 -7.52 4.25
C ALA A 242 13.14 -6.88 2.95
N VAL A 243 13.35 -7.68 1.90
CA VAL A 243 13.74 -7.20 0.56
C VAL A 243 12.69 -6.26 -0.02
N GLY A 244 11.41 -6.61 0.09
CA GLY A 244 10.30 -5.77 -0.36
C GLY A 244 10.31 -4.41 0.33
N LYS A 245 10.54 -4.37 1.66
CA LYS A 245 10.57 -3.10 2.41
C LYS A 245 11.81 -2.25 2.08
N LEU A 246 12.96 -2.89 1.89
CA LEU A 246 14.18 -2.21 1.45
C LEU A 246 14.00 -1.57 0.07
N LEU A 247 13.41 -2.32 -0.87
CA LEU A 247 13.16 -1.84 -2.23
C LEU A 247 12.08 -0.77 -2.28
N ASP A 248 11.00 -0.87 -1.51
CA ASP A 248 9.97 0.16 -1.47
C ASP A 248 10.57 1.51 -1.04
N TYR A 249 11.42 1.49 -0.02
CA TYR A 249 12.12 2.69 0.41
C TYR A 249 13.11 3.21 -0.64
N GLU A 250 13.97 2.34 -1.19
CA GLU A 250 14.92 2.72 -2.25
C GLU A 250 14.22 3.35 -3.45
N PHE A 251 13.20 2.67 -3.99
CA PHE A 251 12.51 3.11 -5.19
C PHE A 251 11.64 4.34 -4.94
N SER A 252 11.15 4.54 -3.72
CA SER A 252 10.50 5.81 -3.32
C SER A 252 11.49 6.98 -3.30
N ILE A 253 12.73 6.76 -2.86
CA ILE A 253 13.81 7.77 -2.95
C ILE A 253 14.16 8.04 -4.43
N ARG A 254 14.29 7.00 -5.26
CA ARG A 254 14.51 7.15 -6.71
C ARG A 254 13.37 7.91 -7.40
N GLY A 255 12.13 7.64 -7.00
CA GLY A 255 10.95 8.38 -7.47
C GLY A 255 11.03 9.84 -7.07
N LEU A 256 11.25 10.14 -5.78
CA LEU A 256 11.40 11.52 -5.31
C LEU A 256 12.55 12.25 -5.99
N ALA A 257 13.63 11.56 -6.38
CA ALA A 257 14.74 12.14 -7.13
C ALA A 257 14.31 12.74 -8.48
N ARG A 258 13.22 12.26 -9.08
CA ARG A 258 12.66 12.80 -10.34
C ARG A 258 11.79 14.03 -10.15
N ALA A 259 11.52 14.45 -8.91
CA ALA A 259 10.69 15.63 -8.65
C ALA A 259 11.42 16.92 -9.06
N THR A 260 10.82 17.67 -9.97
CA THR A 260 11.35 18.95 -10.45
C THR A 260 10.64 20.16 -9.83
N GLU A 261 9.40 19.99 -9.37
CA GLU A 261 8.60 21.03 -8.74
C GLU A 261 7.88 20.54 -7.47
N ASP A 262 7.42 21.46 -6.63
CA ASP A 262 6.50 21.10 -5.57
C ASP A 262 5.10 20.87 -6.16
N GLY A 263 4.42 19.81 -5.74
CA GLY A 263 3.18 19.37 -6.36
C GLY A 263 2.73 17.99 -5.90
N ARG A 264 1.68 17.47 -6.55
CA ARG A 264 1.09 16.16 -6.23
C ARG A 264 2.15 15.05 -6.25
N TYR A 265 2.96 14.99 -7.30
CA TYR A 265 4.00 13.98 -7.45
C TYR A 265 4.97 13.99 -6.27
N THR A 266 5.54 15.14 -5.97
CA THR A 266 6.50 15.34 -4.88
C THR A 266 5.90 14.96 -3.53
N LYS A 267 4.69 15.41 -3.22
CA LYS A 267 3.99 15.07 -1.97
C LYS A 267 3.72 13.56 -1.88
N GLY A 268 3.23 12.96 -2.96
CA GLY A 268 2.97 11.52 -3.04
C GLY A 268 4.25 10.69 -2.86
N MET A 269 5.36 11.08 -3.49
CA MET A 269 6.65 10.41 -3.33
C MET A 269 7.25 10.61 -1.94
N ALA A 270 7.19 11.83 -1.39
CA ALA A 270 7.67 12.12 -0.04
C ALA A 270 6.93 11.29 1.02
N ARG A 271 5.62 11.11 0.84
CA ARG A 271 4.83 10.20 1.69
C ARG A 271 5.32 8.76 1.60
N ARG A 272 5.53 8.23 0.39
CA ARG A 272 6.08 6.87 0.20
C ARG A 272 7.45 6.71 0.85
N VAL A 273 8.33 7.71 0.72
CA VAL A 273 9.63 7.74 1.40
C VAL A 273 9.45 7.63 2.91
N SER A 274 8.56 8.43 3.49
CA SER A 274 8.29 8.40 4.92
C SER A 274 7.72 7.07 5.41
N ASP A 275 6.84 6.45 4.63
CA ASP A 275 6.25 5.15 4.93
C ASP A 275 7.29 4.01 4.84
N GLY A 276 8.12 4.02 3.78
CA GLY A 276 9.21 3.05 3.63
C GLY A 276 10.21 3.11 4.78
N TYR A 277 10.62 4.32 5.20
CA TYR A 277 11.51 4.51 6.35
C TYR A 277 10.91 3.90 7.63
N ARG A 278 9.64 4.18 7.91
CA ARG A 278 8.92 3.64 9.09
C ARG A 278 8.79 2.11 9.07
N GLN A 279 8.53 1.52 7.90
CA GLN A 279 8.47 0.08 7.76
C GLN A 279 9.83 -0.58 8.04
N LEU A 280 10.92 0.07 7.65
CA LEU A 280 12.28 -0.37 7.98
C LEU A 280 12.60 -0.18 9.48
N GLU A 281 12.12 0.88 10.13
CA GLU A 281 12.23 1.03 11.60
C GLU A 281 11.48 -0.07 12.35
N ALA A 282 10.31 -0.48 11.86
CA ALA A 282 9.56 -1.60 12.43
C ALA A 282 10.33 -2.92 12.32
N ILE A 283 10.99 -3.17 11.19
CA ILE A 283 11.90 -4.30 11.01
C ILE A 283 13.06 -4.21 12.01
N ALA A 284 13.76 -3.08 12.07
CA ALA A 284 14.89 -2.87 12.97
C ALA A 284 14.52 -3.01 14.46
N THR A 285 13.28 -2.66 14.82
CA THR A 285 12.74 -2.83 16.18
C THR A 285 12.44 -4.29 16.49
N ALA A 286 11.90 -5.04 15.53
CA ALA A 286 11.61 -6.46 15.70
C ALA A 286 12.87 -7.32 15.73
N HIS A 287 13.85 -6.99 14.87
CA HIS A 287 15.12 -7.69 14.75
C HIS A 287 16.19 -6.78 14.16
N GLU A 288 17.37 -6.74 14.78
CA GLU A 288 18.48 -5.94 14.26
C GLU A 288 19.07 -6.59 13.01
N ILE A 289 18.93 -5.92 11.87
CA ILE A 289 19.54 -6.31 10.58
C ILE A 289 20.52 -5.20 10.19
N PRO A 290 21.84 -5.46 10.15
CA PRO A 290 22.86 -4.44 9.91
C PRO A 290 22.61 -3.62 8.63
N GLU A 291 22.22 -4.29 7.54
CA GLU A 291 21.89 -3.66 6.26
C GLU A 291 20.69 -2.70 6.38
N VAL A 292 19.65 -3.06 7.15
CA VAL A 292 18.49 -2.20 7.41
C VAL A 292 18.88 -0.99 8.26
N THR A 293 19.69 -1.19 9.30
CA THR A 293 20.20 -0.10 10.15
C THR A 293 21.00 0.91 9.33
N GLU A 294 21.83 0.45 8.40
CA GLU A 294 22.60 1.33 7.52
C GLU A 294 21.69 2.10 6.54
N VAL A 295 20.67 1.45 5.96
CA VAL A 295 19.68 2.13 5.11
C VAL A 295 18.93 3.23 5.89
N LEU A 296 18.52 2.96 7.13
CA LEU A 296 17.91 3.97 8.00
C LEU A 296 18.87 5.13 8.31
N ARG A 297 20.16 4.85 8.52
CA ARG A 297 21.19 5.89 8.73
C ARG A 297 21.32 6.79 7.50
N ILE A 298 21.43 6.21 6.31
CA ILE A 298 21.47 6.95 5.04
C ILE A 298 20.22 7.83 4.94
N GLY A 299 19.04 7.25 5.11
CA GLY A 299 17.74 7.93 5.01
C GLY A 299 17.61 9.18 5.89
N ARG A 300 18.10 9.10 7.13
CA ARG A 300 18.05 10.20 8.10
C ARG A 300 18.85 11.44 7.68
N GLU A 301 19.89 11.26 6.87
CA GLU A 301 20.79 12.33 6.44
C GLU A 301 20.33 12.98 5.11
N LEU A 302 19.24 12.50 4.49
CA LEU A 302 18.81 12.96 3.17
C LEU A 302 17.92 14.21 3.20
N PRO A 303 18.23 15.23 2.38
CA PRO A 303 17.32 16.35 2.14
C PRO A 303 16.22 15.94 1.15
N LEU A 304 15.02 15.72 1.67
CA LEU A 304 13.83 15.30 0.90
C LEU A 304 13.10 16.51 0.28
N GLN A 305 13.64 17.06 -0.80
CA GLN A 305 13.06 18.20 -1.52
C GLN A 305 13.30 18.06 -3.04
N PRO A 306 12.44 18.65 -3.89
CA PRO A 306 12.64 18.69 -5.35
C PRO A 306 14.00 19.26 -5.75
N GLY A 307 14.52 18.81 -6.90
CA GLY A 307 15.76 19.33 -7.48
C GLY A 307 17.06 18.81 -6.85
N ASN A 308 17.00 17.75 -6.05
CA ASN A 308 18.16 17.09 -5.42
C ASN A 308 18.52 15.74 -6.08
N GLU A 309 18.26 15.58 -7.37
CA GLU A 309 18.31 14.30 -8.09
C GLU A 309 19.61 13.49 -7.83
N ASP A 310 20.77 14.07 -8.12
CA ASP A 310 22.07 13.38 -7.98
C ASP A 310 22.31 12.83 -6.57
N GLN A 311 21.97 13.61 -5.54
CA GLN A 311 22.17 13.21 -4.14
C GLN A 311 21.22 12.07 -3.74
N LEU A 312 19.95 12.15 -4.16
CA LEU A 312 18.95 11.14 -3.86
C LEU A 312 19.24 9.83 -4.61
N LEU A 313 19.67 9.90 -5.87
CA LEU A 313 20.08 8.73 -6.64
C LEU A 313 21.34 8.07 -6.06
N ALA A 314 22.35 8.86 -5.68
CA ALA A 314 23.55 8.32 -5.03
C ALA A 314 23.23 7.62 -3.71
N ALA A 315 22.28 8.14 -2.94
CA ALA A 315 21.81 7.51 -1.71
C ALA A 315 21.05 6.20 -2.00
N ALA A 316 20.15 6.20 -2.99
CA ALA A 316 19.45 5.00 -3.42
C ALA A 316 20.41 3.91 -3.91
N ASP A 317 21.51 4.27 -4.58
CA ASP A 317 22.54 3.30 -4.99
C ASP A 317 23.30 2.71 -3.79
N GLN A 318 23.50 3.47 -2.72
CA GLN A 318 24.03 2.92 -1.46
C GLN A 318 23.02 1.99 -0.78
N MET A 319 21.74 2.36 -0.76
CA MET A 319 20.68 1.50 -0.23
C MET A 319 20.57 0.18 -1.01
N ARG A 320 20.69 0.26 -2.34
CA ARG A 320 20.75 -0.91 -3.21
C ARG A 320 21.84 -1.88 -2.79
N ALA A 321 23.05 -1.36 -2.55
CA ALA A 321 24.19 -2.19 -2.14
C ALA A 321 23.90 -2.92 -0.82
N GLN A 322 23.20 -2.28 0.13
CA GLN A 322 22.76 -2.92 1.37
C GLN A 322 21.73 -4.02 1.11
N GLY A 323 20.72 -3.75 0.28
CA GLY A 323 19.71 -4.75 -0.06
C GLY A 323 20.29 -6.00 -0.75
N GLN A 324 21.22 -5.80 -1.67
CA GLN A 324 21.96 -6.91 -2.31
C GLN A 324 22.80 -7.68 -1.28
N ALA A 325 23.52 -6.98 -0.40
CA ALA A 325 24.30 -7.62 0.66
C ALA A 325 23.42 -8.45 1.61
N PHE A 326 22.24 -7.95 1.96
CA PHE A 326 21.28 -8.68 2.80
C PHE A 326 20.87 -10.02 2.16
N THR A 327 20.46 -10.00 0.89
CA THR A 327 20.06 -11.23 0.18
C THR A 327 21.20 -12.23 -0.02
N ALA A 328 22.45 -11.76 -0.07
CA ALA A 328 23.61 -12.63 -0.19
C ALA A 328 23.99 -13.32 1.13
N ARG A 329 23.60 -12.75 2.29
CA ARG A 329 23.99 -13.24 3.62
C ARG A 329 22.87 -13.96 4.37
N SER A 330 21.61 -13.57 4.17
CA SER A 330 20.48 -14.05 4.95
C SER A 330 19.67 -15.09 4.18
N ASP A 331 19.40 -16.23 4.82
CA ASP A 331 18.45 -17.24 4.34
C ASP A 331 17.09 -17.17 5.04
N GLY A 332 16.94 -16.26 6.02
CA GLY A 332 15.71 -16.03 6.78
C GLY A 332 15.50 -16.94 8.00
N THR A 333 16.44 -17.85 8.30
CA THR A 333 16.35 -18.75 9.46
C THR A 333 16.34 -17.99 10.79
N ASP A 334 17.21 -16.99 10.93
CA ASP A 334 17.34 -16.17 12.15
C ASP A 334 16.31 -15.03 12.25
N LEU A 335 15.45 -14.86 11.23
CA LEU A 335 14.51 -13.74 11.13
C LEU A 335 13.11 -14.06 11.69
N GLY A 336 12.97 -15.05 12.57
CA GLY A 336 11.68 -15.47 13.13
C GLY A 336 10.89 -14.37 13.84
N ALA A 337 11.57 -13.36 14.38
CA ALA A 337 10.92 -12.19 14.99
C ALA A 337 10.10 -11.35 13.99
N LEU A 338 10.32 -11.52 12.68
CA LEU A 338 9.57 -10.84 11.64
C LEU A 338 8.22 -11.50 11.32
N ASP A 339 7.92 -12.70 11.86
CA ASP A 339 6.69 -13.44 11.52
C ASP A 339 5.42 -12.63 11.76
N GLY A 340 5.38 -11.84 12.84
CA GLY A 340 4.28 -10.91 13.09
C GLY A 340 4.10 -9.91 11.94
N LEU A 341 5.19 -9.27 11.52
CA LEU A 341 5.18 -8.28 10.44
C LEU A 341 4.82 -8.88 9.07
N VAL A 342 5.32 -10.09 8.78
CA VAL A 342 5.03 -10.82 7.53
C VAL A 342 3.55 -11.19 7.43
N GLU A 343 2.91 -11.52 8.57
CA GLU A 343 1.48 -11.85 8.63
C GLU A 343 0.58 -10.61 8.79
N GLY A 344 1.13 -9.40 8.70
CA GLY A 344 0.39 -8.15 8.89
C GLY A 344 -0.02 -7.88 10.36
N ARG A 345 0.53 -8.63 11.33
CA ARG A 345 0.31 -8.42 12.76
C ARG A 345 1.23 -7.31 13.29
N THR A 346 0.68 -6.50 14.19
CA THR A 346 1.42 -5.42 14.85
C THR A 346 2.51 -5.96 15.77
N VAL A 347 3.70 -5.36 15.73
CA VAL A 347 4.69 -5.52 16.79
C VAL A 347 4.19 -4.73 18.00
N VAL A 348 3.55 -5.41 18.94
CA VAL A 348 3.36 -4.85 20.28
C VAL A 348 4.72 -4.94 20.96
N ALA A 349 5.42 -3.80 21.06
CA ALA A 349 6.56 -3.73 21.96
C ALA A 349 6.07 -4.19 23.34
N ALA A 350 6.70 -5.23 23.90
CA ALA A 350 6.38 -5.71 25.23
C ALA A 350 6.39 -4.50 26.18
N ALA A 351 5.28 -4.29 26.90
CA ALA A 351 5.21 -3.25 27.90
C ALA A 351 6.42 -3.40 28.84
N PRO A 352 7.15 -2.31 29.17
CA PRO A 352 8.15 -2.39 30.22
C PRO A 352 7.43 -2.91 31.48
N PRO A 353 8.07 -3.80 32.27
CA PRO A 353 7.43 -4.32 33.47
C PRO A 353 6.99 -3.15 34.34
N GLU A 354 5.71 -3.13 34.72
CA GLU A 354 5.21 -2.16 35.70
C GLU A 354 6.11 -2.23 36.93
N GLU A 355 6.85 -1.15 37.20
CA GLU A 355 7.40 -0.95 38.52
C GLU A 355 6.23 -0.85 39.49
N ALA A 356 6.02 -1.94 40.24
CA ALA A 356 4.98 -2.03 41.25
C ALA A 356 5.12 -0.87 42.24
N ALA A 357 4.25 0.12 42.11
CA ALA A 357 3.95 1.06 43.16
C ALA A 357 3.51 0.25 44.39
N GLY A 358 4.23 0.43 45.49
CA GLY A 358 4.14 -0.42 46.68
C GLY A 358 2.73 -0.53 47.26
N ALA A 359 2.36 -1.76 47.64
CA ALA A 359 1.29 -2.04 48.57
C ALA A 359 1.66 -3.24 49.45
N ASP A 360 2.02 -2.91 50.70
CA ASP A 360 1.77 -3.58 51.99
C ASP A 360 1.64 -5.13 52.06
N PRO A 361 2.56 -5.82 52.78
CA PRO A 361 2.44 -7.26 53.04
C PRO A 361 1.46 -7.52 54.19
N GLY A 362 0.18 -7.72 53.87
CA GLY A 362 -0.78 -8.06 54.92
C GLY A 362 -2.22 -8.29 54.49
N ALA A 363 -2.52 -9.35 53.73
CA ALA A 363 -3.85 -9.96 53.76
C ALA A 363 -3.82 -11.41 53.28
N VAL A 364 -4.47 -12.26 54.06
CA VAL A 364 -4.48 -13.72 54.04
C VAL A 364 -5.51 -14.30 53.07
N ALA A 365 -5.07 -15.36 52.37
CA ALA A 365 -5.72 -16.64 52.04
C ALA A 365 -7.26 -16.78 51.92
N GLY A 366 -7.66 -17.39 50.80
CA GLY A 366 -8.84 -18.25 50.59
C GLY A 366 -9.01 -18.50 49.07
N ALA A 367 -8.60 -19.63 48.46
CA ALA A 367 -9.30 -20.94 48.38
C ALA A 367 -10.82 -20.75 48.12
N ASP A 368 -11.48 -21.25 47.08
CA ASP A 368 -11.30 -22.45 46.22
C ASP A 368 -12.21 -22.30 44.94
N PRO A 369 -12.12 -23.17 43.91
CA PRO A 369 -12.62 -22.96 42.55
C PRO A 369 -13.92 -23.72 42.21
N GLY A 370 -14.45 -23.45 41.01
CA GLY A 370 -15.54 -24.20 40.36
C GLY A 370 -16.56 -23.25 39.75
N ALA A 371 -17.16 -23.49 38.59
CA ALA A 371 -17.12 -24.60 37.68
C ALA A 371 -17.58 -24.09 36.30
N ALA A 372 -17.23 -24.87 35.29
CA ALA A 372 -17.53 -24.63 33.89
C ALA A 372 -19.02 -24.79 33.54
N ALA A 373 -19.30 -24.29 32.33
CA ALA A 373 -20.27 -24.77 31.35
C ALA A 373 -21.67 -24.14 31.35
N GLY A 374 -22.01 -23.57 30.19
CA GLY A 374 -23.10 -24.14 29.41
C GLY A 374 -24.16 -23.18 28.88
N ALA A 375 -24.03 -22.86 27.59
CA ALA A 375 -25.09 -22.75 26.57
C ALA A 375 -26.16 -21.62 26.64
N ASP A 376 -26.00 -20.65 25.73
CA ASP A 376 -26.82 -20.34 24.53
C ASP A 376 -28.37 -20.13 24.64
N PRO A 377 -29.01 -19.42 23.69
CA PRO A 377 -29.83 -18.25 24.01
C PRO A 377 -31.31 -18.46 23.67
N GLY A 378 -32.18 -17.67 24.29
CA GLY A 378 -33.60 -17.67 24.01
C GLY A 378 -34.12 -16.25 23.99
N ALA A 379 -34.44 -15.77 22.79
CA ALA A 379 -35.05 -14.48 22.53
C ALA A 379 -36.45 -14.34 23.16
N GLN A 380 -36.84 -13.07 23.29
CA GLN A 380 -38.18 -12.48 23.08
C GLN A 380 -38.74 -11.66 24.25
N GLU A 381 -38.76 -10.35 23.98
CA GLU A 381 -39.88 -9.40 24.11
C GLU A 381 -40.65 -9.24 25.43
N ALA A 382 -40.76 -7.97 25.80
CA ALA A 382 -41.57 -7.41 26.89
C ALA A 382 -43.08 -7.63 26.70
N PRO A 383 -43.86 -7.38 27.77
CA PRO A 383 -44.76 -6.22 27.64
C PRO A 383 -44.92 -5.35 28.91
N GLU A 384 -45.25 -4.10 28.59
CA GLU A 384 -45.92 -2.99 29.28
C GLU A 384 -46.45 -3.11 30.73
N ALA A 385 -46.04 -2.09 31.52
CA ALA A 385 -46.82 -1.10 32.29
C ALA A 385 -48.05 -1.50 33.12
N ALA A 386 -48.06 -1.07 34.40
CA ALA A 386 -49.15 -0.32 35.04
C ALA A 386 -48.80 0.07 36.49
N GLY A 387 -49.22 1.27 36.92
CA GLY A 387 -49.43 1.58 38.34
C GLY A 387 -49.03 3.00 38.78
N ALA A 388 -49.92 3.95 38.57
CA ALA A 388 -49.89 5.29 39.18
C ALA A 388 -50.51 5.26 40.60
N ASP A 389 -50.04 6.12 41.52
CA ASP A 389 -50.90 7.12 42.16
C ASP A 389 -50.11 8.16 43.01
N PRO A 390 -50.65 9.38 43.23
CA PRO A 390 -49.91 10.59 43.63
C PRO A 390 -50.19 11.03 45.08
N THR A 391 -49.27 11.76 45.73
CA THR A 391 -49.57 12.70 46.85
C THR A 391 -48.34 13.57 47.26
N PRO A 392 -48.50 14.66 48.04
CA PRO A 392 -48.46 16.09 47.65
C PRO A 392 -47.15 16.83 48.08
N PRO A 393 -46.95 18.13 47.73
CA PRO A 393 -45.68 18.83 47.98
C PRO A 393 -45.63 19.44 49.39
N PRO A 394 -44.41 19.68 49.91
CA PRO A 394 -44.21 20.96 50.59
C PRO A 394 -42.87 21.64 50.30
N GLU A 395 -43.01 22.95 50.11
CA GLU A 395 -42.23 24.04 50.70
C GLU A 395 -40.79 24.30 50.26
N THR A 396 -40.65 25.48 49.68
CA THR A 396 -39.45 26.25 49.37
C THR A 396 -38.59 26.50 50.60
N ALA A 397 -37.32 26.11 50.55
CA ALA A 397 -36.27 26.60 51.44
C ALA A 397 -35.03 27.01 50.62
N GLY A 398 -34.72 28.31 50.69
CA GLY A 398 -33.41 28.95 50.52
C GLY A 398 -32.44 28.44 49.45
N GLU A 399 -32.20 29.28 48.43
CA GLU A 399 -30.97 29.27 47.64
C GLU A 399 -29.75 29.45 48.57
N ALA A 400 -29.10 28.34 48.90
CA ALA A 400 -27.68 28.35 49.21
C ALA A 400 -26.94 28.29 47.87
N ALA A 401 -26.23 29.37 47.52
CA ALA A 401 -25.29 29.37 46.41
C ALA A 401 -24.27 28.25 46.64
N VAL A 402 -24.41 27.16 45.88
CA VAL A 402 -23.40 26.10 45.80
C VAL A 402 -22.19 26.76 45.18
N ALA A 403 -21.13 26.95 45.97
CA ALA A 403 -19.84 27.35 45.45
C ALA A 403 -19.46 26.35 44.34
N ALA A 404 -19.16 26.87 43.15
CA ALA A 404 -18.69 26.05 42.04
C ALA A 404 -17.53 25.17 42.54
N PRO A 405 -17.52 23.87 42.21
CA PRO A 405 -16.39 23.01 42.57
C PRO A 405 -15.10 23.66 42.05
N GLU A 406 -14.07 23.74 42.91
CA GLU A 406 -12.74 24.14 42.46
C GLU A 406 -12.36 23.29 41.24
N PRO A 407 -11.87 23.89 40.14
CA PRO A 407 -11.52 23.14 38.96
C PRO A 407 -10.48 22.09 39.35
N PRO A 408 -10.62 20.84 38.89
CA PRO A 408 -9.70 19.77 39.26
C PRO A 408 -8.27 20.19 38.91
N ARG A 409 -7.39 20.21 39.91
CA ARG A 409 -5.96 20.42 39.71
C ARG A 409 -5.42 19.20 38.97
N VAL A 410 -5.39 19.27 37.65
CA VAL A 410 -4.77 18.23 36.83
C VAL A 410 -3.31 18.14 37.22
N THR A 411 -2.91 16.99 37.76
CA THR A 411 -1.49 16.70 37.98
C THR A 411 -0.86 16.45 36.62
N VAL A 412 0.04 17.36 36.23
CA VAL A 412 0.93 17.22 35.06
C VAL A 412 1.52 15.81 35.04
N GLY A 413 1.43 15.10 33.92
CA GLY A 413 2.05 13.78 33.74
C GLY A 413 1.15 12.53 33.88
N GLN A 414 -0.14 12.67 34.22
CA GLN A 414 -1.04 11.49 34.25
C GLN A 414 -1.61 11.13 32.87
N VAL A 415 -0.96 10.21 32.15
CA VAL A 415 -1.52 9.62 30.92
C VAL A 415 -2.80 8.83 31.26
N ARG A 416 -3.88 9.00 30.49
CA ARG A 416 -5.06 8.11 30.50
C ARG A 416 -5.21 7.43 29.15
N ALA A 417 -5.98 6.33 29.13
CA ALA A 417 -6.53 5.77 27.91
C ALA A 417 -7.28 6.85 27.10
N ARG A 418 -7.46 6.60 25.79
CA ARG A 418 -8.17 7.52 24.90
C ARG A 418 -9.49 7.98 25.53
N PRO A 419 -9.84 9.27 25.41
CA PRO A 419 -11.06 9.78 26.01
C PRO A 419 -12.29 9.06 25.45
N ALA A 420 -13.31 8.83 26.28
CA ALA A 420 -14.51 8.09 25.87
C ALA A 420 -15.26 8.70 24.67
N TRP A 421 -15.06 9.99 24.40
CA TRP A 421 -15.64 10.70 23.25
C TRP A 421 -14.84 10.53 21.95
N PHE A 422 -13.66 9.91 22.03
CA PHE A 422 -12.90 9.38 20.91
C PHE A 422 -12.96 7.84 20.97
N PRO A 423 -14.11 7.23 20.64
CA PRO A 423 -14.21 5.78 20.67
C PRO A 423 -13.24 5.18 19.65
N ASP A 424 -12.69 4.02 19.98
CA ASP A 424 -11.95 3.27 18.97
C ASP A 424 -12.87 2.94 17.81
N GLU A 425 -12.29 2.95 16.60
CA GLU A 425 -13.02 2.56 15.41
C GLU A 425 -13.50 1.12 15.56
N ASN A 426 -14.61 0.80 14.88
CA ASN A 426 -15.11 -0.56 14.87
C ASN A 426 -14.00 -1.48 14.35
N PRO A 427 -13.52 -2.46 15.14
CA PRO A 427 -12.41 -3.30 14.74
C PRO A 427 -12.71 -4.16 13.51
N ALA A 428 -13.98 -4.27 13.10
CA ALA A 428 -14.36 -4.90 11.84
C ALA A 428 -13.96 -4.08 10.59
N PHE A 429 -13.70 -2.78 10.74
CA PHE A 429 -13.43 -1.82 9.65
C PHE A 429 -12.10 -1.10 9.92
N GLU A 430 -11.02 -1.67 9.39
CA GLU A 430 -9.66 -1.20 9.62
C GLU A 430 -9.32 0.02 8.76
N VAL A 431 -8.54 0.93 9.34
CA VAL A 431 -7.90 2.05 8.65
C VAL A 431 -6.61 1.51 8.02
N ILE A 432 -6.56 1.50 6.70
CA ILE A 432 -5.51 0.83 5.91
C ILE A 432 -4.87 1.74 4.86
N ASP A 433 -5.30 3.00 4.81
CA ASP A 433 -4.79 4.07 3.97
C ASP A 433 -4.51 3.60 2.54
N PRO A 434 -5.56 3.22 1.81
CA PRO A 434 -5.38 2.59 0.52
C PRO A 434 -4.90 3.53 -0.57
N GLY A 435 -4.59 4.80 -0.26
CA GLY A 435 -4.44 5.87 -1.25
C GLY A 435 -5.72 6.02 -2.06
N CYS A 436 -6.50 7.07 -1.81
CA CYS A 436 -7.73 7.31 -2.57
C CYS A 436 -7.45 7.92 -3.96
N GLY A 437 -6.47 7.40 -4.69
CA GLY A 437 -6.07 7.88 -6.03
C GLY A 437 -7.17 7.72 -7.08
N CYS A 438 -8.13 6.81 -6.86
CA CYS A 438 -9.38 6.75 -7.62
C CYS A 438 -10.27 7.98 -7.44
N HIS A 439 -9.97 8.83 -6.44
CA HIS A 439 -10.61 10.12 -6.18
C HIS A 439 -9.62 11.27 -6.37
N GLY A 440 -9.05 11.38 -7.58
CA GLY A 440 -7.97 12.33 -7.87
C GLY A 440 -8.28 13.75 -7.44
N ASP A 441 -9.44 14.33 -7.79
CA ASP A 441 -9.74 15.72 -7.45
C ASP A 441 -9.83 15.94 -5.93
N ALA A 442 -10.39 14.96 -5.20
CA ALA A 442 -10.44 15.00 -3.74
C ALA A 442 -9.06 14.87 -3.10
N GLU A 443 -8.20 14.04 -3.67
CA GLU A 443 -6.84 13.83 -3.18
C GLU A 443 -5.97 15.09 -3.40
N ASP A 444 -6.09 15.80 -4.53
CA ASP A 444 -5.39 17.08 -4.74
C ASP A 444 -5.75 18.11 -3.70
N TRP A 445 -7.07 18.30 -3.49
CA TRP A 445 -7.54 19.24 -2.48
C TRP A 445 -7.01 18.86 -1.11
N TRP A 446 -7.04 17.56 -0.77
CA TRP A 446 -6.54 17.09 0.51
C TRP A 446 -5.04 17.37 0.70
N PHE A 447 -4.22 17.21 -0.34
CA PHE A 447 -2.78 17.54 -0.30
C PHE A 447 -2.48 19.02 -0.03
N GLU A 448 -3.44 19.92 -0.21
CA GLU A 448 -3.33 21.35 0.13
C GLU A 448 -4.11 21.72 1.40
N ASP A 449 -4.89 20.79 1.93
CA ASP A 449 -5.74 21.01 3.07
C ASP A 449 -4.95 20.92 4.40
N THR A 450 -5.40 21.68 5.40
CA THR A 450 -4.79 21.70 6.73
C THR A 450 -4.84 20.35 7.45
N HIS A 451 -5.74 19.44 7.08
CA HIS A 451 -5.84 18.10 7.62
C HIS A 451 -4.64 17.24 7.23
N GLU A 452 -4.16 17.31 5.99
CA GLU A 452 -2.96 16.58 5.55
C GLU A 452 -1.72 17.04 6.32
N SER A 453 -1.60 18.35 6.50
CA SER A 453 -0.43 18.96 7.16
C SER A 453 -0.51 18.97 8.69
N ALA A 454 -1.59 18.45 9.29
CA ALA A 454 -1.84 18.51 10.72
C ALA A 454 -0.77 17.81 11.58
N HIS A 455 -0.09 16.82 11.01
CA HIS A 455 0.95 16.03 11.66
C HIS A 455 2.31 16.75 11.69
N PHE A 456 2.59 17.68 10.75
CA PHE A 456 3.92 18.28 10.57
C PHE A 456 4.43 18.98 11.83
N ARG A 457 3.58 19.72 12.54
CA ARG A 457 4.01 20.44 13.77
C ARG A 457 4.49 19.49 14.86
N LEU A 458 3.91 18.28 14.92
CA LEU A 458 4.26 17.26 15.88
C LEU A 458 5.56 16.57 15.45
N LEU A 459 5.66 16.17 14.19
CA LEU A 459 6.89 15.53 13.67
C LEU A 459 8.11 16.47 13.73
N ASN A 460 7.91 17.75 13.43
CA ASN A 460 8.94 18.78 13.52
C ASN A 460 9.22 19.24 14.96
N GLN A 461 8.52 18.68 15.95
CA GLN A 461 8.69 19.01 17.36
C GLN A 461 8.64 20.53 17.62
N GLU A 462 7.62 21.21 17.06
CA GLU A 462 7.45 22.64 17.31
C GLU A 462 7.39 22.92 18.83
N PRO A 463 7.98 24.03 19.33
CA PRO A 463 8.12 24.27 20.77
C PRO A 463 6.81 24.13 21.56
N ARG A 464 5.69 24.58 20.98
CA ARG A 464 4.37 24.45 21.60
C ARG A 464 3.87 23.00 21.67
N ALA A 465 4.12 22.20 20.64
CA ALA A 465 3.77 20.78 20.62
C ALA A 465 4.58 20.02 21.68
N VAL A 466 5.89 20.29 21.75
CA VAL A 466 6.80 19.72 22.77
C VAL A 466 6.35 20.09 24.18
N GLN A 467 5.98 21.36 24.41
CA GLN A 467 5.44 21.81 25.69
C GLN A 467 4.18 21.03 26.07
N ILE A 468 3.19 20.96 25.18
CA ILE A 468 1.92 20.28 25.44
C ILE A 468 2.18 18.80 25.72
N ALA A 469 3.00 18.12 24.91
CA ALA A 469 3.36 16.71 25.10
C ALA A 469 4.04 16.47 26.47
N SER A 470 4.99 17.34 26.82
CA SER A 470 5.71 17.26 28.11
C SER A 470 4.77 17.44 29.30
N LEU A 471 3.88 18.44 29.24
CA LEU A 471 2.89 18.68 30.29
C LEU A 471 1.81 17.58 30.35
N TYR A 472 1.50 16.98 29.21
CA TYR A 472 0.58 15.85 29.12
C TYR A 472 1.18 14.55 29.67
N GLY A 473 2.53 14.45 29.72
CA GLY A 473 3.25 13.32 30.30
C GLY A 473 3.80 12.32 29.29
N ILE A 474 4.00 12.72 28.04
CA ILE A 474 4.55 11.87 26.99
C ILE A 474 5.80 12.49 26.37
N SER A 475 6.73 11.64 25.91
CA SER A 475 7.92 12.09 25.19
C SER A 475 7.58 12.59 23.79
N THR A 476 8.50 13.33 23.16
CA THR A 476 8.34 13.77 21.76
C THR A 476 8.27 12.59 20.79
N ALA A 477 8.94 11.47 21.10
CA ALA A 477 8.82 10.23 20.34
C ALA A 477 7.39 9.66 20.44
N GLN A 478 6.85 9.56 21.66
CA GLN A 478 5.49 9.09 21.89
C GLN A 478 4.45 9.99 21.21
N MET A 479 4.58 11.31 21.29
CA MET A 479 3.68 12.28 20.64
C MET A 479 3.42 11.96 19.16
N SER A 480 4.39 11.35 18.48
CA SER A 480 4.30 11.00 17.07
C SER A 480 3.63 9.66 16.76
N ARG A 481 3.31 8.83 17.76
CA ARG A 481 2.78 7.46 17.57
C ARG A 481 1.26 7.44 17.45
N GLY A 482 0.73 6.52 16.64
CA GLY A 482 -0.72 6.37 16.40
C GLY A 482 -1.54 5.94 17.63
N ASP A 483 -0.89 5.29 18.59
CA ASP A 483 -1.45 4.86 19.86
C ASP A 483 -1.55 6.00 20.89
N GLN A 484 -0.99 7.17 20.58
CA GLN A 484 -1.10 8.36 21.41
C GLN A 484 -2.25 9.27 20.97
N ILE A 485 -2.79 10.00 21.95
CA ILE A 485 -3.92 10.94 21.77
C ILE A 485 -3.61 12.04 20.73
N CYS A 486 -2.35 12.42 20.58
CA CYS A 486 -1.95 13.47 19.63
C CYS A 486 -2.26 13.04 18.20
N MET A 487 -1.89 11.82 17.82
CA MET A 487 -2.11 11.30 16.47
C MET A 487 -3.52 10.78 16.23
N SER A 488 -4.36 10.66 17.27
CA SER A 488 -5.81 10.48 17.08
C SER A 488 -6.45 11.63 16.28
N CYS A 489 -5.88 12.83 16.35
CA CYS A 489 -6.45 14.03 15.72
C CYS A 489 -5.51 14.76 14.77
N HIS A 490 -4.21 14.53 14.84
CA HIS A 490 -3.22 15.16 13.98
C HIS A 490 -2.75 14.27 12.83
N GLY A 491 -3.11 12.99 12.83
CA GLY A 491 -2.69 12.05 11.81
C GLY A 491 -3.72 10.97 11.54
N MET A 492 -3.38 10.06 10.65
CA MET A 492 -4.16 8.86 10.36
C MET A 492 -3.42 7.62 10.86
N PRO A 493 -3.74 7.12 12.07
CA PRO A 493 -3.10 5.93 12.60
C PRO A 493 -3.59 4.68 11.85
N LEU A 494 -2.66 3.97 11.22
CA LEU A 494 -2.97 2.70 10.56
C LEU A 494 -3.27 1.61 11.59
N SER A 495 -4.35 0.87 11.38
CA SER A 495 -4.75 -0.23 12.28
C SER A 495 -3.67 -1.30 12.41
N ALA A 496 -2.94 -1.58 11.32
CA ALA A 496 -1.84 -2.54 11.29
C ALA A 496 -0.53 -2.02 11.93
N SER A 497 -0.47 -0.76 12.39
CA SER A 497 0.73 -0.21 13.04
C SER A 497 0.42 0.91 14.06
N PRO A 498 -0.41 0.69 15.10
CA PRO A 498 -0.81 1.75 16.02
C PRO A 498 0.36 2.34 16.81
N ALA A 499 1.32 1.51 17.22
CA ALA A 499 2.50 1.98 17.96
C ALA A 499 3.55 2.68 17.08
N ALA A 500 3.39 2.68 15.76
CA ALA A 500 4.34 3.32 14.85
C ALA A 500 4.11 4.83 14.79
N GLN A 501 5.15 5.56 14.41
CA GLN A 501 5.05 6.98 14.08
C GLN A 501 4.01 7.19 12.97
N VAL A 502 3.17 8.20 13.08
CA VAL A 502 2.19 8.57 12.06
C VAL A 502 2.77 9.68 11.20
N THR A 503 2.91 9.38 9.91
CA THR A 503 3.56 10.20 8.89
C THR A 503 2.58 10.79 7.88
N THR A 504 1.33 10.35 7.97
CA THR A 504 0.21 10.89 7.19
C THR A 504 -0.64 11.75 8.11
N GLY A 505 -1.06 12.92 7.63
CA GLY A 505 -2.06 13.73 8.31
C GLY A 505 -3.41 13.05 8.46
N VAL A 506 -4.40 13.84 8.86
CA VAL A 506 -5.80 13.39 8.93
C VAL A 506 -6.26 13.07 7.51
N GLY A 507 -6.34 11.77 7.18
CA GLY A 507 -6.60 11.27 5.84
C GLY A 507 -8.07 10.99 5.57
N CYS A 508 -8.35 10.37 4.41
CA CYS A 508 -9.70 10.11 3.94
C CYS A 508 -10.52 9.28 4.95
N GLU A 509 -9.93 8.22 5.51
CA GLU A 509 -10.57 7.31 6.46
C GLU A 509 -10.84 7.95 7.83
N SER A 510 -10.12 9.02 8.19
CA SER A 510 -10.44 9.83 9.39
C SER A 510 -11.83 10.47 9.30
N CYS A 511 -12.31 10.76 8.09
CA CYS A 511 -13.66 11.25 7.83
C CYS A 511 -14.61 10.11 7.42
N HIS A 512 -14.18 9.28 6.49
CA HIS A 512 -15.02 8.30 5.79
C HIS A 512 -15.15 6.96 6.51
N GLY A 513 -14.33 6.67 7.54
CA GLY A 513 -14.30 5.38 8.22
C GLY A 513 -13.21 4.47 7.67
N GLY A 514 -12.90 3.39 8.39
CA GLY A 514 -11.93 2.40 7.94
C GLY A 514 -12.42 1.68 6.68
N SER A 515 -11.59 1.64 5.65
CA SER A 515 -11.96 1.19 4.31
C SER A 515 -11.81 -0.31 4.06
N SER A 516 -11.32 -1.09 5.05
CA SER A 516 -10.99 -2.51 4.84
C SER A 516 -12.12 -3.38 4.31
N GLN A 517 -13.38 -3.05 4.60
CA GLN A 517 -14.52 -3.83 4.13
C GLN A 517 -15.28 -3.18 2.98
N TYR A 518 -15.10 -1.88 2.73
CA TYR A 518 -15.82 -1.21 1.64
C TYR A 518 -14.95 -0.88 0.43
N LEU A 519 -13.62 -0.90 0.50
CA LEU A 519 -12.79 -0.47 -0.62
C LEU A 519 -13.05 -1.29 -1.88
N ASP A 520 -12.81 -2.60 -1.85
CA ASP A 520 -12.96 -3.45 -3.05
C ASP A 520 -14.41 -3.44 -3.55
N PRO A 521 -15.45 -3.60 -2.69
CA PRO A 521 -16.83 -3.45 -3.13
C PRO A 521 -17.15 -2.06 -3.71
N HIS A 522 -16.52 -0.99 -3.19
CA HIS A 522 -16.69 0.37 -3.69
C HIS A 522 -16.05 0.53 -5.08
N GLU A 523 -14.86 -0.03 -5.30
CA GLU A 523 -14.19 -0.06 -6.59
C GLU A 523 -15.02 -0.80 -7.65
N ASP A 524 -15.69 -1.89 -7.25
CA ASP A 524 -16.60 -2.67 -8.09
C ASP A 524 -17.98 -2.00 -8.32
N GLY A 525 -18.22 -0.82 -7.75
CA GLY A 525 -19.48 -0.08 -7.85
C GLY A 525 -20.60 -0.58 -6.93
N GLY A 526 -20.24 -1.38 -5.93
CA GLY A 526 -21.09 -1.84 -4.83
C GLY A 526 -21.41 -0.75 -3.79
N ASN A 527 -22.18 -1.13 -2.78
CA ASN A 527 -22.69 -0.19 -1.78
C ASN A 527 -21.67 0.01 -0.64
N PRO A 528 -21.20 1.24 -0.35
CA PRO A 528 -20.15 1.48 0.63
C PRO A 528 -20.57 1.30 2.10
N GLN A 529 -21.77 0.79 2.43
CA GLN A 529 -22.29 0.68 3.82
C GLN A 529 -21.51 -0.30 4.74
N LEU A 530 -20.32 -0.75 4.32
CA LEU A 530 -19.44 -1.67 5.05
C LEU A 530 -18.39 -0.89 5.86
N GLY A 531 -18.86 -0.03 6.76
CA GLY A 531 -18.00 0.82 7.61
C GLY A 531 -17.83 2.27 7.15
N MET A 532 -18.31 2.62 5.95
CA MET A 532 -18.31 4.01 5.48
C MET A 532 -19.25 4.87 6.33
N ARG A 533 -18.75 5.99 6.85
CA ARG A 533 -19.56 6.97 7.57
C ARG A 533 -20.43 7.75 6.60
N ASN A 534 -21.73 7.77 6.86
CA ASN A 534 -22.67 8.58 6.10
C ASN A 534 -22.56 10.07 6.49
N LEU A 535 -21.56 10.75 5.93
CA LEU A 535 -21.35 12.18 6.18
C LEU A 535 -22.42 13.10 5.56
N LYS A 536 -23.45 12.58 4.89
CA LYS A 536 -24.63 13.38 4.50
C LYS A 536 -25.62 13.57 5.65
N ASP A 537 -25.53 12.74 6.69
CA ASP A 537 -26.25 12.95 7.93
C ASP A 537 -25.53 14.03 8.76
N PRO A 538 -26.18 15.17 9.07
CA PRO A 538 -25.56 16.24 9.84
C PRO A 538 -25.13 15.80 11.25
N ALA A 539 -25.85 14.85 11.88
CA ALA A 539 -25.51 14.35 13.21
C ALA A 539 -24.27 13.47 13.16
N VAL A 540 -24.19 12.54 12.20
CA VAL A 540 -23.00 11.69 12.00
C VAL A 540 -21.78 12.55 11.68
N ARG A 541 -21.93 13.55 10.81
CA ARG A 541 -20.83 14.46 10.46
C ARG A 541 -20.39 15.32 11.65
N ALA A 542 -21.32 15.88 12.41
CA ALA A 542 -21.00 16.67 13.60
C ALA A 542 -20.28 15.82 14.65
N ALA A 543 -20.76 14.61 14.91
CA ALA A 543 -20.13 13.65 15.82
C ALA A 543 -18.72 13.27 15.36
N ASN A 544 -18.49 13.06 14.05
CA ASN A 544 -17.15 12.76 13.54
C ASN A 544 -16.17 13.92 13.78
N CYS A 545 -16.55 15.14 13.40
CA CYS A 545 -15.67 16.30 13.51
C CYS A 545 -15.49 16.78 14.96
N SER A 546 -16.47 16.56 15.84
CA SER A 546 -16.38 16.92 17.26
C SER A 546 -15.31 16.09 17.98
N ARG A 547 -14.93 14.92 17.47
CA ARG A 547 -13.81 14.09 17.97
C ARG A 547 -12.44 14.76 17.95
N CYS A 548 -12.27 15.86 17.21
CA CYS A 548 -11.01 16.60 17.22
C CYS A 548 -11.20 18.10 17.39
N HIS A 549 -12.27 18.67 16.85
CA HIS A 549 -12.52 20.12 16.93
C HIS A 549 -13.27 20.57 18.18
N LEU A 550 -13.72 19.63 19.03
CA LEU A 550 -14.24 19.91 20.36
C LEU A 550 -13.42 19.08 21.35
N VAL A 551 -12.41 19.68 21.97
CA VAL A 551 -11.55 19.00 22.94
C VAL A 551 -12.04 19.32 24.35
N THR A 552 -12.35 18.28 25.11
CA THR A 552 -12.82 18.39 26.51
C THR A 552 -12.00 17.58 27.48
N ASP A 553 -10.84 17.06 27.04
CA ASP A 553 -9.89 16.45 27.95
C ASP A 553 -9.23 17.54 28.79
N GLU A 554 -9.57 17.59 30.08
CA GLU A 554 -9.06 18.59 31.03
C GLU A 554 -7.54 18.67 31.06
N ARG A 555 -6.83 17.58 30.74
CA ARG A 555 -5.37 17.53 30.81
C ARG A 555 -4.71 18.11 29.58
N LEU A 556 -5.21 17.77 28.39
CA LEU A 556 -4.80 18.44 27.16
C LEU A 556 -5.04 19.95 27.28
N LEU A 557 -6.21 20.33 27.79
CA LEU A 557 -6.56 21.74 27.98
C LEU A 557 -5.66 22.43 29.02
N ALA A 558 -5.40 21.79 30.16
CA ALA A 558 -4.48 22.30 31.18
C ALA A 558 -3.02 22.38 30.66
N ALA A 559 -2.63 21.50 29.73
CA ALA A 559 -1.34 21.57 29.04
C ALA A 559 -1.24 22.72 28.02
N GLY A 560 -2.33 23.45 27.75
CA GLY A 560 -2.36 24.58 26.82
C GLY A 560 -2.85 24.23 25.41
N HIS A 561 -3.44 23.05 25.22
CA HIS A 561 -4.13 22.68 23.98
C HIS A 561 -5.42 23.50 23.81
N PRO A 562 -5.75 23.99 22.61
CA PRO A 562 -7.03 24.68 22.37
C PRO A 562 -8.22 23.74 22.53
N SER A 563 -9.34 24.24 23.06
CA SER A 563 -10.58 23.47 23.20
C SER A 563 -11.43 23.40 21.92
N GLY A 564 -11.22 24.34 20.99
CA GLY A 564 -12.11 24.51 19.84
C GLY A 564 -13.48 25.09 20.20
N ALA A 565 -13.63 25.70 21.40
CA ALA A 565 -14.89 26.33 21.81
C ALA A 565 -15.39 27.40 20.81
N SER A 566 -14.47 28.10 20.14
CA SER A 566 -14.76 29.11 19.10
C SER A 566 -14.85 28.55 17.68
N TYR A 567 -14.78 27.23 17.49
CA TYR A 567 -14.81 26.61 16.16
C TYR A 567 -16.18 26.79 15.50
N ASP A 568 -16.22 27.41 14.33
CA ASP A 568 -17.43 27.49 13.51
C ASP A 568 -17.50 26.28 12.58
N PHE A 569 -18.23 25.25 13.02
CA PHE A 569 -18.37 24.00 12.28
C PHE A 569 -19.06 24.18 10.92
N ALA A 570 -20.05 25.08 10.83
CA ALA A 570 -20.79 25.31 9.59
C ALA A 570 -19.92 26.04 8.56
N ALA A 571 -19.16 27.05 9.00
CA ALA A 571 -18.21 27.75 8.13
C ALA A 571 -17.05 26.83 7.70
N ALA A 572 -16.46 26.07 8.62
CA ALA A 572 -15.37 25.15 8.31
C ALA A 572 -15.78 24.08 7.29
N ASN A 573 -17.03 23.60 7.35
CA ASN A 573 -17.55 22.64 6.38
C ASN A 573 -17.71 23.20 4.95
N GLN A 574 -17.77 24.53 4.79
CA GLN A 574 -17.79 25.14 3.45
C GLN A 574 -16.42 25.06 2.77
N ALA A 575 -15.34 24.95 3.55
CA ALA A 575 -13.99 24.77 3.03
C ALA A 575 -13.69 23.31 2.61
N ILE A 576 -14.46 22.35 3.12
CA ILE A 576 -14.33 20.93 2.76
C ILE A 576 -14.97 20.71 1.39
N GLN A 577 -14.13 20.65 0.37
CA GLN A 577 -14.58 20.36 -0.98
C GLN A 577 -14.93 18.87 -1.08
N HIS A 578 -16.18 18.60 -1.44
CA HIS A 578 -16.60 17.26 -1.84
C HIS A 578 -16.61 17.28 -3.35
N PHE A 579 -15.79 16.43 -3.97
CA PHE A 579 -15.73 16.26 -5.41
C PHE A 579 -16.61 15.06 -5.77
N PRO A 580 -17.90 15.25 -6.08
CA PRO A 580 -18.61 14.21 -6.77
C PRO A 580 -17.95 14.06 -8.14
N GLU A 581 -17.20 12.99 -8.33
CA GLU A 581 -16.36 12.85 -9.51
C GLU A 581 -17.13 12.49 -10.78
N GLY A 582 -16.40 12.56 -11.89
CA GLY A 582 -16.83 12.47 -13.28
C GLY A 582 -18.01 11.55 -13.54
N ARG A 583 -18.03 10.27 -13.13
CA ARG A 583 -19.18 9.39 -13.45
C ARG A 583 -20.46 9.86 -12.77
N VAL A 584 -20.41 10.17 -11.48
CA VAL A 584 -21.60 10.52 -10.69
C VAL A 584 -22.10 11.89 -11.10
N GLU A 585 -21.20 12.83 -11.36
CA GLU A 585 -21.57 14.19 -11.74
C GLU A 585 -21.92 14.32 -13.23
N ARG A 586 -21.28 13.56 -14.13
CA ARG A 586 -21.77 13.38 -15.52
C ARG A 586 -23.13 12.68 -15.53
N ALA A 587 -23.40 11.78 -14.58
CA ALA A 587 -24.71 11.10 -14.47
C ALA A 587 -25.79 12.02 -13.87
N ARG A 588 -25.45 12.82 -12.86
CA ARG A 588 -26.34 13.83 -12.26
C ARG A 588 -26.60 14.99 -13.22
N GLY A 589 -25.57 15.51 -13.89
CA GLY A 589 -25.72 16.51 -14.95
C GLY A 589 -26.57 16.01 -16.12
N ARG A 590 -26.46 14.73 -16.50
CA ARG A 590 -27.39 14.09 -17.46
C ARG A 590 -28.83 13.97 -16.95
N ARG A 591 -29.05 14.03 -15.64
CA ARG A 591 -30.36 13.99 -14.98
C ARG A 591 -30.82 15.37 -14.45
N ASP A 592 -30.07 16.43 -14.71
CA ASP A 592 -30.30 17.78 -14.15
C ASP A 592 -30.39 17.78 -12.60
N GLU A 593 -29.66 16.86 -11.96
CA GLU A 593 -29.55 16.74 -10.51
C GLU A 593 -28.34 17.54 -10.01
N SER A 594 -28.47 18.21 -8.86
CA SER A 594 -27.34 18.84 -8.18
C SER A 594 -26.90 18.01 -6.97
N TYR A 595 -25.63 18.13 -6.58
CA TYR A 595 -25.16 17.58 -5.31
C TYR A 595 -25.93 18.22 -4.14
N SER A 596 -26.71 17.41 -3.42
CA SER A 596 -27.44 17.88 -2.25
C SER A 596 -26.47 18.10 -1.09
N ALA A 597 -25.99 19.34 -0.95
CA ALA A 597 -25.18 19.75 0.19
C ALA A 597 -26.01 19.73 1.49
N VAL A 598 -25.36 19.41 2.61
CA VAL A 598 -25.99 19.49 3.93
C VAL A 598 -26.18 20.96 4.29
N PRO A 599 -27.39 21.42 4.66
CA PRO A 599 -27.62 22.82 5.00
C PRO A 599 -26.74 23.29 6.17
N ALA A 600 -26.17 24.49 6.06
CA ALA A 600 -25.32 25.09 7.12
C ALA A 600 -26.04 25.16 8.48
N SER A 601 -27.35 25.43 8.48
CA SER A 601 -28.18 25.45 9.69
C SER A 601 -28.32 24.07 10.34
N ALA A 602 -28.40 23.00 9.55
CA ALA A 602 -28.45 21.64 10.04
C ALA A 602 -27.10 21.23 10.67
N LEU A 603 -25.99 21.60 10.02
CA LEU A 603 -24.64 21.41 10.56
C LEU A 603 -24.45 22.15 11.88
N ALA A 604 -24.82 23.44 11.93
CA ALA A 604 -24.71 24.26 13.14
C ALA A 604 -25.55 23.67 14.29
N SER A 605 -26.78 23.23 14.00
CA SER A 605 -27.67 22.63 15.01
C SER A 605 -27.12 21.30 15.54
N ALA A 606 -26.64 20.43 14.66
CA ALA A 606 -26.04 19.15 15.05
C ALA A 606 -24.79 19.34 15.91
N TYR A 607 -23.92 20.30 15.54
CA TYR A 607 -22.71 20.57 16.32
C TYR A 607 -23.00 21.28 17.65
N ALA A 608 -24.06 22.08 17.72
CA ALA A 608 -24.54 22.63 18.99
C ALA A 608 -25.02 21.53 19.95
N ALA A 609 -25.63 20.45 19.43
CA ALA A 609 -25.98 19.28 20.22
C ALA A 609 -24.73 18.58 20.78
N GLU A 610 -23.68 18.40 19.98
CA GLU A 610 -22.38 17.89 20.43
C GLU A 610 -21.72 18.75 21.52
N ARG A 611 -21.75 20.09 21.37
CA ARG A 611 -21.27 21.02 22.39
C ARG A 611 -22.07 20.95 23.69
N SER A 612 -23.37 20.73 23.58
CA SER A 612 -24.27 20.64 24.74
C SER A 612 -24.12 19.31 25.46
N SER A 613 -23.88 18.21 24.74
CA SER A 613 -23.64 16.90 25.32
C SER A 613 -22.27 16.78 25.97
N ARG A 614 -21.30 17.59 25.52
CA ARG A 614 -19.92 17.56 26.00
C ARG A 614 -19.36 18.98 26.17
N PRO A 615 -19.75 19.69 27.24
CA PRO A 615 -19.29 21.06 27.49
C PRO A 615 -17.78 21.11 27.76
N VAL A 616 -17.12 22.17 27.28
CA VAL A 616 -15.70 22.40 27.53
C VAL A 616 -15.49 22.75 29.01
N PRO A 617 -14.67 22.00 29.75
CA PRO A 617 -14.41 22.28 31.16
C PRO A 617 -13.55 23.54 31.30
N ALA A 618 -13.81 24.30 32.37
CA ALA A 618 -12.96 25.42 32.75
C ALA A 618 -11.72 24.86 33.46
N VAL A 619 -10.56 24.97 32.82
CA VAL A 619 -9.28 24.54 33.38
C VAL A 619 -8.25 25.66 33.33
N GLU A 620 -7.40 25.72 34.34
CA GLU A 620 -6.25 26.61 34.36
C GLU A 620 -5.13 26.03 33.51
N VAL A 621 -4.56 26.84 32.61
CA VAL A 621 -3.42 26.43 31.79
C VAL A 621 -2.15 26.52 32.64
N VAL A 622 -1.45 25.41 32.76
CA VAL A 622 -0.21 25.30 33.52
C VAL A 622 0.90 26.10 32.85
N GLU A 623 1.57 26.97 33.60
CA GLU A 623 2.77 27.65 33.12
C GLU A 623 3.90 26.65 32.84
N TYR A 624 4.43 26.68 31.62
CA TYR A 624 5.55 25.84 31.23
C TYR A 624 6.86 26.59 31.34
N THR A 625 7.76 26.09 32.18
CA THR A 625 9.17 26.46 32.13
C THR A 625 9.91 25.36 31.38
N PRO A 626 10.47 25.64 30.19
CA PRO A 626 11.24 24.62 29.47
C PRO A 626 12.38 24.12 30.36
N PRO A 627 12.69 22.81 30.35
CA PRO A 627 13.91 22.34 30.98
C PRO A 627 15.09 23.11 30.38
N ALA A 628 16.01 23.56 31.23
CA ALA A 628 17.24 24.21 30.76
C ALA A 628 17.85 23.33 29.66
N PRO A 629 18.27 23.90 28.51
CA PRO A 629 18.84 23.11 27.43
C PRO A 629 19.92 22.24 28.04
N ALA A 630 19.79 20.92 27.86
CA ALA A 630 20.81 20.00 28.31
C ALA A 630 22.12 20.52 27.74
N GLN A 631 23.04 20.93 28.62
CA GLN A 631 24.39 21.27 28.20
C GLN A 631 24.86 20.03 27.45
N ARG A 632 24.95 20.11 26.12
CA ARG A 632 25.72 19.13 25.36
C ARG A 632 27.08 19.14 26.05
N ALA A 633 27.38 18.09 26.80
CA ALA A 633 28.74 17.85 27.24
C ALA A 633 29.56 17.97 25.94
N ALA A 634 30.41 18.99 25.88
CA ALA A 634 31.28 19.19 24.73
C ALA A 634 32.07 17.90 24.59
N GLN A 635 31.64 17.04 23.67
CA GLN A 635 32.45 15.94 23.22
C GLN A 635 33.63 16.63 22.55
N THR A 636 34.73 16.68 23.28
CA THR A 636 35.99 17.17 22.74
C THR A 636 36.25 16.29 21.52
N PRO A 637 36.45 16.85 20.32
CA PRO A 637 36.76 16.04 19.16
C PRO A 637 37.99 15.20 19.49
N PRO A 638 38.01 13.89 19.12
CA PRO A 638 39.19 13.09 19.35
C PRO A 638 40.38 13.80 18.67
N PRO A 639 41.56 13.83 19.30
CA PRO A 639 42.72 14.47 18.70
C PRO A 639 42.98 13.82 17.35
N VAL A 640 43.13 14.66 16.32
CA VAL A 640 43.61 14.26 15.00
C VAL A 640 44.96 13.60 15.20
N GLY A 641 44.98 12.27 15.15
CA GLY A 641 46.19 11.47 15.22
C GLY A 641 47.00 11.69 13.96
N ALA A 642 48.18 12.28 14.13
CA ALA A 642 49.18 12.42 13.08
C ALA A 642 49.57 11.06 12.50
N ASP A 643 49.88 11.09 11.20
CA ASP A 643 50.40 10.00 10.36
C ASP A 643 51.24 8.97 11.11
N GLN A 644 50.87 7.69 10.96
CA GLN A 644 51.79 6.57 11.15
C GLN A 644 51.99 5.79 9.83
N PRO A 645 53.24 5.51 9.44
CA PRO A 645 53.59 4.77 8.23
C PRO A 645 53.31 3.26 8.38
N PRO A 646 53.15 2.52 7.26
CA PRO A 646 52.64 1.15 7.28
C PRO A 646 53.67 0.15 7.81
N GLN A 647 53.23 -0.75 8.68
CA GLN A 647 54.00 -1.92 9.15
C GLN A 647 53.52 -3.21 8.45
N PRO A 648 54.40 -4.20 8.25
CA PRO A 648 54.24 -5.26 7.27
C PRO A 648 53.34 -6.41 7.74
N ARG A 649 52.60 -6.98 6.79
CA ARG A 649 51.72 -8.15 6.97
C ARG A 649 52.53 -9.40 7.28
N SER A 650 52.29 -10.02 8.43
CA SER A 650 52.73 -11.38 8.72
C SER A 650 51.65 -12.36 8.26
N GLY A 651 51.98 -13.19 7.28
CA GLY A 651 51.10 -14.23 6.77
C GLY A 651 51.06 -15.44 7.71
N THR A 652 49.85 -15.87 8.05
CA THR A 652 49.62 -17.15 8.73
C THR A 652 49.08 -18.14 7.70
N ARG A 653 49.87 -19.18 7.43
CA ARG A 653 49.46 -20.37 6.68
C ARG A 653 48.33 -21.08 7.44
N VAL A 654 47.23 -21.35 6.75
CA VAL A 654 46.23 -22.33 7.19
C VAL A 654 46.62 -23.70 6.65
N SER A 655 46.78 -24.65 7.57
CA SER A 655 47.12 -26.04 7.31
C SER A 655 45.84 -26.83 7.02
N THR A 656 45.80 -27.54 5.90
CA THR A 656 44.75 -28.49 5.52
C THR A 656 45.10 -29.88 6.05
N THR A 657 44.32 -30.43 6.99
CA THR A 657 44.09 -31.89 7.17
C THR A 657 43.07 -32.12 8.28
N GLY A 658 42.01 -32.88 7.99
CA GLY A 658 41.07 -33.38 8.98
C GLY A 658 39.71 -33.66 8.37
N GLY A 659 39.58 -34.78 7.65
CA GLY A 659 38.30 -35.30 7.21
C GLY A 659 37.71 -36.19 8.29
N ASP A 660 36.47 -35.92 8.68
CA ASP A 660 35.63 -36.85 9.43
C ASP A 660 34.34 -37.10 8.64
N ALA A 661 34.07 -38.38 8.40
CA ALA A 661 32.96 -38.88 7.64
C ALA A 661 31.63 -38.71 8.42
N VAL A 662 30.64 -38.10 7.80
CA VAL A 662 29.27 -38.00 8.31
C VAL A 662 28.44 -39.17 7.76
N THR A 663 27.95 -40.03 8.64
CA THR A 663 27.03 -41.14 8.34
C THR A 663 25.60 -40.62 8.14
N PRO A 664 24.84 -41.07 7.13
CA PRO A 664 23.45 -40.64 6.94
C PRO A 664 22.47 -41.33 7.92
N PRO A 665 21.36 -40.68 8.32
CA PRO A 665 20.34 -41.25 9.21
C PRO A 665 19.42 -42.26 8.49
N PRO A 666 18.74 -43.16 9.23
CA PRO A 666 17.90 -44.22 8.66
C PRO A 666 16.55 -43.69 8.13
N PRO A 667 15.90 -44.40 7.17
CA PRO A 667 14.65 -43.95 6.56
C PRO A 667 13.43 -44.14 7.47
N VAL A 668 12.55 -43.14 7.47
CA VAL A 668 11.28 -43.10 8.21
C VAL A 668 10.19 -43.92 7.47
N PRO A 669 9.28 -44.64 8.16
CA PRO A 669 8.27 -45.47 7.49
C PRO A 669 7.12 -44.62 6.92
N ARG A 670 6.62 -45.01 5.73
CA ARG A 670 5.53 -44.34 5.01
C ARG A 670 4.17 -44.48 5.74
N PRO A 671 3.35 -43.42 5.85
CA PRO A 671 1.99 -43.54 6.33
C PRO A 671 1.07 -44.17 5.27
N ARG A 672 0.09 -44.96 5.75
CA ARG A 672 -0.95 -45.60 4.93
C ARG A 672 -1.92 -44.56 4.34
N PRO A 673 -2.45 -44.78 3.12
CA PRO A 673 -3.37 -43.85 2.49
C PRO A 673 -4.73 -43.83 3.21
N VAL A 674 -5.21 -42.62 3.52
CA VAL A 674 -6.58 -42.38 3.99
C VAL A 674 -7.51 -42.33 2.77
N ALA A 675 -8.61 -43.07 2.82
CA ALA A 675 -9.58 -43.14 1.74
C ALA A 675 -10.25 -41.78 1.47
N ARG A 676 -10.17 -41.32 0.22
CA ARG A 676 -10.86 -40.11 -0.29
C ARG A 676 -12.38 -40.34 -0.30
N SER A 677 -13.12 -39.38 0.26
CA SER A 677 -14.56 -39.24 0.06
C SER A 677 -14.84 -38.81 -1.39
N VAL A 678 -15.60 -39.62 -2.12
CA VAL A 678 -16.02 -39.36 -3.50
C VAL A 678 -17.26 -38.46 -3.45
N ARG A 679 -17.12 -37.20 -3.88
CA ARG A 679 -18.29 -36.37 -4.25
C ARG A 679 -18.83 -36.89 -5.58
N SER A 680 -20.09 -37.30 -5.61
CA SER A 680 -20.77 -37.81 -6.80
C SER A 680 -20.87 -36.72 -7.88
N GLN A 681 -20.23 -36.94 -9.04
CA GLN A 681 -20.50 -36.17 -10.25
C GLN A 681 -21.83 -36.65 -10.86
N ALA A 682 -22.72 -35.72 -11.18
CA ALA A 682 -23.91 -35.99 -11.97
C ALA A 682 -23.52 -36.37 -13.42
N PRO A 683 -24.28 -37.24 -14.11
CA PRO A 683 -23.87 -37.74 -15.42
C PRO A 683 -23.92 -36.64 -16.48
N ALA A 684 -22.85 -36.55 -17.28
CA ALA A 684 -22.77 -35.69 -18.45
C ALA A 684 -23.86 -36.10 -19.47
N ARG A 685 -24.72 -35.17 -19.86
CA ARG A 685 -25.65 -35.37 -20.98
C ARG A 685 -24.91 -35.11 -22.28
N SER A 686 -24.78 -36.13 -23.14
CA SER A 686 -24.29 -35.96 -24.50
C SER A 686 -25.35 -35.26 -25.36
N ILE A 687 -24.99 -34.14 -25.99
CA ILE A 687 -25.86 -33.41 -26.92
C ILE A 687 -25.42 -33.80 -28.33
N ASP A 688 -26.35 -34.36 -29.11
CA ASP A 688 -26.10 -34.73 -30.51
C ASP A 688 -26.17 -33.46 -31.38
N LEU A 689 -25.09 -33.16 -32.09
CA LEU A 689 -24.96 -31.94 -32.89
C LEU A 689 -24.81 -32.31 -34.37
N PRO A 690 -25.51 -31.60 -35.28
CA PRO A 690 -25.36 -31.84 -36.71
C PRO A 690 -23.90 -31.64 -37.15
N PRO A 691 -23.37 -32.51 -38.03
CA PRO A 691 -21.98 -32.46 -38.47
C PRO A 691 -21.69 -31.18 -39.26
N LEU A 692 -20.50 -30.62 -39.07
CA LEU A 692 -20.05 -29.51 -39.92
C LEU A 692 -19.72 -30.04 -41.32
N PRO A 693 -20.09 -29.33 -42.39
CA PRO A 693 -19.68 -29.71 -43.74
C PRO A 693 -18.15 -29.68 -43.84
N ALA A 694 -17.58 -30.65 -44.57
CA ALA A 694 -16.14 -30.68 -44.81
C ALA A 694 -15.74 -29.44 -45.62
N ALA A 695 -14.74 -28.70 -45.14
CA ALA A 695 -14.25 -27.52 -45.83
C ALA A 695 -13.60 -27.93 -47.16
N SER A 696 -14.27 -27.64 -48.27
CA SER A 696 -13.70 -27.71 -49.62
C SER A 696 -13.90 -26.36 -50.33
N ASP A 697 -13.15 -26.13 -51.39
CA ASP A 697 -13.20 -24.87 -52.19
C ASP A 697 -14.57 -24.60 -52.86
N SER A 698 -15.55 -25.50 -52.68
CA SER A 698 -16.91 -25.40 -53.19
C SER A 698 -17.97 -25.19 -52.09
N THR A 699 -17.58 -25.09 -50.82
CA THR A 699 -18.53 -24.88 -49.72
C THR A 699 -18.90 -23.39 -49.65
N ALA A 700 -20.17 -23.05 -49.91
CA ALA A 700 -20.64 -21.68 -49.79
C ALA A 700 -20.55 -21.23 -48.31
N THR A 701 -20.14 -19.99 -48.09
CA THR A 701 -19.97 -19.44 -46.73
C THR A 701 -21.31 -19.45 -45.98
N GLU A 702 -22.41 -19.28 -46.71
CA GLU A 702 -23.77 -19.35 -46.23
C GLU A 702 -24.12 -20.72 -45.62
N ASP A 703 -23.64 -21.82 -46.21
CA ASP A 703 -23.90 -23.19 -45.73
C ASP A 703 -23.15 -23.48 -44.42
N ILE A 704 -21.94 -22.94 -44.28
CA ILE A 704 -21.14 -23.04 -43.05
C ILE A 704 -21.81 -22.23 -41.92
N LEU A 705 -22.24 -21.00 -42.22
CA LEU A 705 -22.93 -20.15 -41.24
C LEU A 705 -24.27 -20.75 -40.79
N LEU A 706 -25.00 -21.39 -41.71
CA LEU A 706 -26.24 -22.10 -41.39
C LEU A 706 -25.98 -23.30 -40.47
N ALA A 707 -24.97 -24.13 -40.76
CA ALA A 707 -24.59 -25.27 -39.93
C ALA A 707 -24.12 -24.84 -38.52
N VAL A 708 -23.37 -23.74 -38.41
CA VAL A 708 -22.95 -23.17 -37.11
C VAL A 708 -24.14 -22.66 -36.32
N LYS A 709 -25.08 -21.96 -36.98
CA LYS A 709 -26.31 -21.47 -36.34
C LYS A 709 -27.15 -22.61 -35.78
N GLU A 710 -27.38 -23.68 -36.54
CA GLU A 710 -28.18 -24.82 -36.11
C GLU A 710 -27.56 -25.55 -34.90
N ARG A 711 -26.22 -25.66 -34.85
CA ARG A 711 -25.50 -26.22 -33.69
C ARG A 711 -25.66 -25.35 -32.44
N LEU A 712 -25.56 -24.03 -32.58
CA LEU A 712 -25.75 -23.10 -31.46
C LEU A 712 -27.18 -23.14 -30.91
N GLU A 713 -28.19 -23.26 -31.79
CA GLU A 713 -29.58 -23.41 -31.38
C GLU A 713 -29.83 -24.75 -30.67
N ALA A 714 -29.21 -25.85 -31.11
CA ALA A 714 -29.28 -27.15 -30.42
C ALA A 714 -28.65 -27.09 -29.01
N ILE A 715 -27.52 -26.41 -28.86
CA ILE A 715 -26.87 -26.20 -27.55
C ILE A 715 -27.75 -25.33 -26.64
N ARG A 716 -28.30 -24.22 -27.15
CA ARG A 716 -29.17 -23.34 -26.36
C ARG A 716 -30.45 -24.05 -25.88
N ARG A 717 -31.02 -24.93 -26.71
CA ARG A 717 -32.14 -25.81 -26.34
C ARG A 717 -31.76 -26.78 -25.22
N ALA A 718 -30.63 -27.45 -25.34
CA ALA A 718 -30.15 -28.38 -24.31
C ALA A 718 -29.84 -27.68 -22.97
N LEU A 719 -29.52 -26.39 -23.00
CA LEU A 719 -29.28 -25.55 -21.83
C LEU A 719 -30.53 -24.81 -21.32
N GLY A 720 -31.70 -24.99 -21.95
CA GLY A 720 -32.96 -24.36 -21.54
C GLY A 720 -33.04 -22.84 -21.75
N ARG A 721 -32.31 -22.29 -22.72
CA ARG A 721 -32.17 -20.84 -22.96
C ARG A 721 -32.83 -20.38 -24.28
N GLU A 722 -34.12 -20.66 -24.46
CA GLU A 722 -34.91 -20.28 -25.67
C GLU A 722 -35.50 -18.86 -25.63
N ARG A 723 -34.70 -17.84 -25.24
CA ARG A 723 -35.07 -16.43 -25.47
C ARG A 723 -33.99 -15.68 -26.22
#